data_AF-A0A960JE19-F1
#
_entry.id   AF-A0A960JE19-F1
#
_cell.length_a   1.000
_cell.length_b   1.000
_cell.length_c   1.000
_cell.angle_alpha   90.00
_cell.angle_beta   90.00
_cell.angle_gamma   90.00
#
_symmetry.space_group_name_H-M   'P 1'
#
loop_
_entity.id
_entity.type
_entity.pdbx_description
1 polymer ?
#
loop_
_entity_poly.entity_id
_entity_poly.type
_entity_poly.pdbx_seq_one_letter_code
_entity_poly.pdbx_strand_id
1 'polypeptide(L)'
;MNNNSAENSENRNISETQPSSTMKEQRGAAIVIALLIMILLMGFVALAVSRTTNETVASANDASETRAFEAAQASLEIVTHNFDKIFDGKLNPSTADITRVKGQTPDGFDNEYDFTQDIRKTKDDESIVVTGEQFQGLNALRSEWEINSTATDKYNGVQVELKRKFFNDKIPLFQFGAFYEDDLELNRPPLFVFGGRVHSNGNLFITAYDTAGIYLNSRVTAAGEIVNDIWKPGTALNAVDSNGKVFVKDASGVSQELLTGQASVNCENPSGPNVFASKPNLPYCSKNPNWALQKTKFQGNLVDNSPTLDLPLAQINLPLIELIKRGKSVGDMANISGSVTTVTTGTQDSSIATKERFANKTGIRISLSDAKNRLPGCATATGDCGVRLDDNLNGSIGYQPIQMADGYQATPLNATRIATSGRQVWIKVETVEYDNITNTIATNDITQDVLSLGVTEAAPSLSNFYIDGYTSSTDTRSVIKLQRFTIPGPSFTSTGNYVTNFSVNSQSHTFVTKYQCTVLPNAISKANFSSKCPTTRNSFAAPFPDTMAISTASTKEDSFASGTYGEPIHLKYARINGTTYAIVPFPIEMYDPREGLSNDDESAANSTFGSGYVPANGMMSMIDIDVANLRKLLMGQFDSVMPTGTPYANAHGGPLQGAAIPENSGWVMYVSDRRGDTDFDGQYDMEDVFPDNVLQFNEDVNSSGFLDKDIWSSSN
;
A
#
# COMPACT_ATOMS: atom_id res chain seq x y z
N MET A 1 0.16 87.11 -14.78
CA MET A 1 1.20 88.11 -15.11
C MET A 1 1.79 88.60 -13.80
N ASN A 2 3.05 88.22 -13.55
CA ASN A 2 4.13 88.91 -12.82
C ASN A 2 3.76 90.24 -12.13
N ASN A 3 4.21 90.59 -10.92
CA ASN A 3 5.52 90.35 -10.33
C ASN A 3 5.59 90.88 -8.87
N ASN A 4 6.51 90.29 -8.10
CA ASN A 4 7.50 90.90 -7.17
C ASN A 4 7.09 91.61 -5.85
N SER A 5 7.31 90.88 -4.76
CA SER A 5 8.40 91.01 -3.76
C SER A 5 9.05 92.38 -3.42
N ALA A 6 9.25 92.54 -2.09
CA ALA A 6 10.36 93.21 -1.35
C ALA A 6 10.36 94.75 -1.30
N GLU A 7 10.85 95.48 -0.28
CA GLU A 7 11.67 95.21 0.91
C GLU A 7 11.65 96.44 1.85
N ASN A 8 12.14 96.25 3.08
CA ASN A 8 12.48 97.16 4.21
C ASN A 8 12.78 98.66 3.97
N SER A 9 12.48 99.52 4.98
CA SER A 9 13.48 100.08 5.93
C SER A 9 13.00 101.33 6.73
N GLU A 10 13.20 101.24 8.06
CA GLU A 10 13.70 102.22 9.04
C GLU A 10 13.21 103.69 9.18
N ASN A 11 12.59 103.94 10.35
CA ASN A 11 13.09 104.76 11.49
C ASN A 11 13.08 106.31 11.44
N ARG A 12 12.39 106.96 12.41
CA ARG A 12 12.93 107.95 13.40
C ARG A 12 11.85 108.68 14.25
N ASN A 13 12.22 108.92 15.52
CA ASN A 13 11.57 109.62 16.65
C ASN A 13 11.17 111.11 16.36
N ILE A 14 10.33 111.83 17.13
CA ILE A 14 10.60 112.42 18.49
C ILE A 14 9.34 113.17 19.06
N SER A 15 9.14 113.08 20.40
CA SER A 15 8.63 114.06 21.42
C SER A 15 7.14 114.43 21.66
N GLU A 16 6.62 113.90 22.77
CA GLU A 16 6.18 114.57 24.03
C GLU A 16 5.01 115.60 24.06
N THR A 17 3.91 115.28 24.80
CA THR A 17 3.46 115.93 26.07
C THR A 17 2.02 115.53 26.46
N GLN A 18 1.80 115.24 27.74
CA GLN A 18 0.51 114.93 28.38
C GLN A 18 -0.17 116.20 28.94
N PRO A 19 -1.51 116.22 29.06
CA PRO A 19 -2.09 116.59 30.35
C PRO A 19 -3.28 115.69 30.80
N SER A 20 -3.43 115.59 32.12
CA SER A 20 -4.37 114.73 32.84
C SER A 20 -5.72 115.40 33.15
N SER A 21 -6.81 114.61 33.12
CA SER A 21 -7.98 114.57 34.04
C SER A 21 -9.17 113.94 33.26
N THR A 22 -10.05 113.08 33.76
CA THR A 22 -10.41 112.62 35.11
C THR A 22 -11.18 111.30 34.90
N MET A 23 -10.81 110.21 35.57
CA MET A 23 -11.54 108.95 35.51
C MET A 23 -12.80 109.00 36.40
N LYS A 24 -13.97 108.77 35.79
CA LYS A 24 -15.19 108.36 36.52
C LYS A 24 -15.31 106.83 36.48
N GLU A 25 -15.63 106.27 37.63
CA GLU A 25 -15.58 104.84 37.97
C GLU A 25 -16.45 103.94 37.07
N GLN A 26 -15.80 103.05 36.31
CA GLN A 26 -16.38 101.82 35.76
C GLN A 26 -15.69 100.57 36.36
N ARG A 27 -15.49 100.55 37.68
CA ARG A 27 -14.71 99.47 38.34
C ARG A 27 -15.50 98.18 38.64
N GLY A 28 -16.82 98.14 38.44
CA GLY A 28 -17.65 96.96 38.70
C GLY A 28 -17.95 96.06 37.49
N ALA A 29 -18.27 96.65 36.32
CA ALA A 29 -18.70 95.89 35.14
C ALA A 29 -17.56 95.12 34.45
N ALA A 30 -16.34 95.67 34.45
CA ALA A 30 -15.17 95.02 33.84
C ALA A 30 -14.78 93.71 34.56
N ILE A 31 -14.93 93.65 35.89
CA ILE A 31 -14.68 92.43 36.68
C ILE A 31 -15.72 91.35 36.39
N VAL A 32 -17.00 91.71 36.28
CA VAL A 32 -18.07 90.74 35.98
C VAL A 32 -17.94 90.19 34.56
N ILE A 33 -17.62 91.03 33.57
CA ILE A 33 -17.37 90.60 32.19
C ILE A 33 -16.10 89.74 32.11
N ALA A 34 -15.02 90.11 32.80
CA ALA A 34 -13.80 89.29 32.85
C ALA A 34 -14.03 87.93 33.52
N LEU A 35 -14.83 87.86 34.58
CA LEU A 35 -15.25 86.61 35.23
C LEU A 35 -16.10 85.74 34.31
N LEU A 36 -17.07 86.32 33.61
CA LEU A 36 -17.90 85.60 32.64
C LEU A 36 -17.07 85.05 31.47
N ILE A 37 -16.11 85.83 30.96
CA ILE A 37 -15.19 85.40 29.90
C ILE A 37 -14.23 84.31 30.41
N MET A 38 -13.72 84.41 31.63
CA MET A 38 -12.89 83.35 32.22
C MET A 38 -13.68 82.05 32.42
N ILE A 39 -14.92 82.12 32.90
CA ILE A 39 -15.78 80.93 33.06
C ILE A 39 -16.04 80.29 31.69
N LEU A 40 -16.30 81.10 30.66
CA LEU A 40 -16.49 80.61 29.29
C LEU A 40 -15.22 79.96 28.74
N LEU A 41 -14.06 80.60 28.91
CA LEU A 41 -12.76 80.08 28.49
C LEU A 41 -12.39 78.79 29.23
N MET A 42 -12.63 78.73 30.55
CA MET A 42 -12.46 77.50 31.33
C MET A 42 -13.37 76.38 30.83
N GLY A 43 -14.61 76.70 30.46
CA GLY A 43 -15.54 75.75 29.83
C GLY A 43 -15.03 75.20 28.50
N PHE A 44 -14.50 76.07 27.62
CA PHE A 44 -13.89 75.64 26.34
C PHE A 44 -12.62 74.82 26.54
N VAL A 45 -11.75 75.20 27.48
CA VAL A 45 -10.53 74.43 27.80
C VAL A 45 -10.88 73.07 28.39
N ALA A 46 -11.84 73.01 29.31
CA ALA A 46 -12.31 71.74 29.89
C ALA A 46 -12.91 70.80 28.82
N LEU A 47 -13.71 71.35 27.89
CA LEU A 47 -14.26 70.59 26.76
C LEU A 47 -13.17 70.11 25.80
N ALA A 48 -12.18 70.96 25.50
CA ALA A 48 -11.05 70.60 24.63
C ALA A 48 -10.21 69.49 25.26
N VAL A 49 -9.84 69.60 26.53
CA VAL A 49 -9.07 68.57 27.26
C VAL A 49 -9.85 67.26 27.33
N SER A 50 -11.14 67.30 27.69
CA SER A 50 -12.01 66.11 27.75
C SER A 50 -12.09 65.40 26.39
N ARG A 51 -12.26 66.15 25.30
CA ARG A 51 -12.27 65.59 23.96
C ARG A 51 -10.91 64.98 23.59
N THR A 52 -9.81 65.68 23.84
CA THR A 52 -8.45 65.17 23.57
C THR A 52 -8.13 63.91 24.37
N THR A 53 -8.52 63.84 25.64
CA THR A 53 -8.31 62.64 26.46
C THR A 53 -9.14 61.47 25.93
N ASN A 54 -10.39 61.71 25.52
CA ASN A 54 -11.24 60.66 24.96
C ASN A 54 -10.72 60.17 23.60
N GLU A 55 -10.27 61.07 22.72
CA GLU A 55 -9.65 60.69 21.43
C GLU A 55 -8.34 59.93 21.64
N THR A 56 -7.54 60.30 22.64
CA THR A 56 -6.28 59.59 22.98
C THR A 56 -6.57 58.19 23.51
N VAL A 57 -7.54 58.03 24.42
CA VAL A 57 -7.93 56.72 24.94
C VAL A 57 -8.55 55.85 23.84
N ALA A 58 -9.40 56.42 23.00
CA ALA A 58 -9.99 55.70 21.86
C ALA A 58 -8.90 55.23 20.88
N SER A 59 -7.95 56.09 20.52
CA SER A 59 -6.83 55.73 19.66
C SER A 59 -5.89 54.70 20.30
N ALA A 60 -5.66 54.76 21.61
CA ALA A 60 -4.86 53.77 22.33
C ALA A 60 -5.56 52.40 22.38
N ASN A 61 -6.88 52.38 22.55
CA ASN A 61 -7.68 51.17 22.50
C ASN A 61 -7.66 50.54 21.10
N ASP A 62 -7.88 51.35 20.05
CA ASP A 62 -7.84 50.92 18.65
C ASP A 62 -6.45 50.34 18.27
N ALA A 63 -5.38 50.99 18.72
CA ALA A 63 -4.02 50.49 18.53
C ALA A 63 -3.77 49.18 19.29
N SER A 64 -4.34 49.01 20.49
CA SER A 64 -4.18 47.80 21.30
C SER A 64 -5.02 46.64 20.76
N GLU A 65 -6.22 46.92 20.26
CA GLU A 65 -7.06 45.96 19.54
C GLU A 65 -6.37 45.46 18.28
N THR A 66 -5.77 46.36 17.49
CA THR A 66 -5.01 45.97 16.28
C THR A 66 -3.83 45.05 16.64
N ARG A 67 -3.06 45.36 17.70
CA ARG A 67 -1.96 44.48 18.12
C ARG A 67 -2.45 43.14 18.67
N ALA A 68 -3.54 43.14 19.44
CA ALA A 68 -4.15 41.91 19.94
C ALA A 68 -4.72 41.04 18.81
N PHE A 69 -5.24 41.65 17.75
CA PHE A 69 -5.68 40.95 16.54
C PHE A 69 -4.51 40.23 15.85
N GLU A 70 -3.39 40.91 15.63
CA GLU A 70 -2.19 40.31 15.04
C GLU A 70 -1.62 39.19 15.92
N ALA A 71 -1.61 39.37 17.25
CA ALA A 71 -1.20 38.34 18.20
C ALA A 71 -2.14 37.11 18.15
N ALA A 72 -3.46 37.34 18.11
CA ALA A 72 -4.46 36.27 17.98
C ALA A 72 -4.30 35.51 16.66
N GLN A 73 -3.97 36.22 15.57
CA GLN A 73 -3.69 35.64 14.26
C GLN A 73 -2.43 34.78 14.30
N ALA A 74 -1.33 35.27 14.89
CA ALA A 74 -0.11 34.48 15.06
C ALA A 74 -0.37 33.17 15.83
N SER A 75 -1.14 33.25 16.92
CA SER A 75 -1.56 32.07 17.69
C SER A 75 -2.45 31.13 16.87
N LEU A 76 -3.41 31.67 16.11
CA LEU A 76 -4.27 30.87 15.24
C LEU A 76 -3.46 30.12 14.17
N GLU A 77 -2.46 30.77 13.55
CA GLU A 77 -1.63 30.13 12.53
C GLU A 77 -0.74 29.03 13.12
N ILE A 78 -0.12 29.25 14.28
CA ILE A 78 0.71 28.23 14.93
C ILE A 78 -0.12 27.02 15.35
N VAL A 79 -1.28 27.24 15.96
CA VAL A 79 -2.19 26.15 16.32
C VAL A 79 -2.68 25.41 15.08
N THR A 80 -3.04 26.13 14.01
CA THR A 80 -3.45 25.50 12.74
C THR A 80 -2.34 24.65 12.15
N HIS A 81 -1.11 25.20 12.06
CA HIS A 81 0.04 24.49 11.52
C HIS A 81 0.38 23.24 12.33
N ASN A 82 0.47 23.36 13.66
CA ASN A 82 0.80 22.24 14.53
C ASN A 82 -0.32 21.19 14.60
N PHE A 83 -1.58 21.59 14.39
CA PHE A 83 -2.69 20.67 14.25
C PHE A 83 -2.66 19.93 12.91
N ASP A 84 -2.38 20.63 11.81
CA ASP A 84 -2.17 20.04 10.47
C ASP A 84 -1.07 18.97 10.50
N LYS A 85 0.04 19.25 11.20
CA LYS A 85 1.13 18.28 11.43
C LYS A 85 0.74 16.99 12.12
N ILE A 86 -0.41 16.92 12.78
CA ILE A 86 -0.91 15.65 13.32
C ILE A 86 -1.35 14.73 12.18
N PHE A 87 -1.95 15.29 11.12
CA PHE A 87 -2.51 14.53 10.01
C PHE A 87 -1.45 13.94 9.07
N ASP A 88 -0.22 14.48 9.09
CA ASP A 88 0.95 13.85 8.47
C ASP A 88 1.18 12.41 9.02
N GLY A 89 0.90 12.20 10.31
CA GLY A 89 1.13 10.91 10.99
C GLY A 89 -0.11 10.11 11.36
N LYS A 90 -1.27 10.76 11.52
CA LYS A 90 -2.49 10.15 12.09
C LYS A 90 -3.72 10.50 11.30
N LEU A 91 -4.61 9.53 11.08
CA LEU A 91 -5.92 9.80 10.47
C LEU A 91 -6.87 10.54 11.43
N ASN A 92 -6.68 10.33 12.74
CA ASN A 92 -7.49 10.95 13.79
C ASN A 92 -6.58 11.45 14.93
N PRO A 93 -6.70 12.72 15.35
CA PRO A 93 -5.98 13.25 16.51
C PRO A 93 -6.47 12.62 17.81
N SER A 94 -5.56 12.28 18.71
CA SER A 94 -5.89 11.85 20.07
C SER A 94 -6.10 13.05 21.01
N THR A 95 -6.71 12.82 22.18
CA THR A 95 -6.84 13.86 23.22
C THR A 95 -5.48 14.40 23.67
N ALA A 96 -4.45 13.54 23.72
CA ALA A 96 -3.09 13.95 24.05
C ALA A 96 -2.50 14.88 22.98
N ASP A 97 -2.74 14.58 21.69
CA ASP A 97 -2.29 15.44 20.59
C ASP A 97 -2.94 16.82 20.65
N ILE A 98 -4.26 16.86 20.88
CA ILE A 98 -5.03 18.11 21.01
C ILE A 98 -4.50 18.92 22.21
N THR A 99 -4.28 18.28 23.35
CA THR A 99 -3.77 18.95 24.55
C THR A 99 -2.37 19.52 24.32
N ARG A 100 -1.50 18.78 23.61
CA ARG A 100 -0.16 19.25 23.24
C ARG A 100 -0.23 20.50 22.37
N VAL A 101 -1.07 20.50 21.33
CA VAL A 101 -1.19 21.66 20.40
C VAL A 101 -1.78 22.88 21.10
N LYS A 102 -2.78 22.71 21.97
CA LYS A 102 -3.36 23.79 22.81
C LYS A 102 -2.37 24.44 23.79
N GLY A 103 -1.23 23.78 24.04
CA GLY A 103 -0.19 24.30 24.92
C GLY A 103 0.89 25.12 24.20
N GLN A 104 0.78 25.28 22.87
CA GLN A 104 1.81 25.94 22.06
C GLN A 104 1.40 27.37 21.73
N THR A 105 2.22 28.34 22.15
CA THR A 105 2.00 29.77 21.89
C THR A 105 2.99 30.31 20.86
N PRO A 106 2.72 31.48 20.26
CA PRO A 106 3.69 32.17 19.42
C PRO A 106 4.92 32.65 20.17
N ASP A 107 6.09 32.18 19.74
CA ASP A 107 7.38 32.64 20.25
C ASP A 107 7.50 34.17 20.15
N GLY A 108 7.89 34.80 21.26
CA GLY A 108 8.11 36.24 21.34
C GLY A 108 6.90 37.07 21.78
N PHE A 109 5.72 36.47 21.94
CA PHE A 109 4.52 37.18 22.40
C PHE A 109 4.19 36.93 23.89
N ASP A 110 4.84 35.95 24.53
CA ASP A 110 4.48 35.47 25.87
C ASP A 110 4.61 36.52 26.99
N ASN A 111 5.44 37.55 26.80
CA ASN A 111 5.59 38.63 27.79
C ASN A 111 4.48 39.69 27.70
N GLU A 112 3.77 39.76 26.57
CA GLU A 112 2.80 40.82 26.28
C GLU A 112 1.36 40.28 26.23
N TYR A 113 1.18 39.01 25.89
CA TYR A 113 -0.14 38.40 25.73
C TYR A 113 -0.29 37.10 26.51
N ASP A 114 -1.52 36.85 26.96
CA ASP A 114 -2.00 35.53 27.37
C ASP A 114 -2.85 34.93 26.25
N PHE A 115 -2.55 33.68 25.89
CA PHE A 115 -3.28 32.95 24.86
C PHE A 115 -4.20 31.91 25.47
N THR A 116 -5.44 31.87 25.02
CA THR A 116 -6.38 30.77 25.28
C THR A 116 -6.76 30.13 23.96
N GLN A 117 -6.56 28.83 23.85
CA GLN A 117 -6.73 28.08 22.61
C GLN A 117 -7.72 26.94 22.84
N ASP A 118 -8.69 26.80 21.94
CA ASP A 118 -9.60 25.67 21.91
C ASP A 118 -9.61 25.03 20.51
N ILE A 119 -9.70 23.71 20.48
CA ILE A 119 -9.75 22.90 19.27
C ILE A 119 -10.85 21.88 19.51
N ARG A 120 -11.84 21.85 18.62
CA ARG A 120 -12.99 20.96 18.75
C ARG A 120 -13.42 20.42 17.40
N LYS A 121 -13.81 19.16 17.38
CA LYS A 121 -14.54 18.56 16.25
C LYS A 121 -15.98 19.08 16.31
N THR A 122 -16.42 19.83 15.30
CA THR A 122 -17.78 20.42 15.25
C THR A 122 -18.77 19.51 14.53
N LYS A 123 -18.29 18.64 13.64
CA LYS A 123 -19.11 17.59 13.00
C LYS A 123 -18.32 16.30 12.86
N ASP A 124 -19.02 15.19 13.09
CA ASP A 124 -18.50 13.86 12.81
C ASP A 124 -18.34 13.58 11.31
N ASP A 125 -17.76 12.42 11.01
CA ASP A 125 -17.41 12.04 9.66
C ASP A 125 -18.66 11.87 8.80
N GLU A 126 -18.71 12.58 7.68
CA GLU A 126 -19.75 12.45 6.65
C GLU A 126 -19.14 12.01 5.31
N SER A 127 -19.85 11.17 4.57
CA SER A 127 -19.42 10.79 3.22
C SER A 127 -19.76 11.90 2.24
N ILE A 128 -18.74 12.42 1.57
CA ILE A 128 -18.88 13.47 0.56
C ILE A 128 -18.11 13.12 -0.70
N VAL A 129 -18.54 13.69 -1.83
CA VAL A 129 -17.76 13.73 -3.06
C VAL A 129 -16.96 15.02 -3.05
N VAL A 130 -15.63 14.93 -3.09
CA VAL A 130 -14.75 16.09 -2.96
C VAL A 130 -14.94 17.02 -4.16
N THR A 131 -15.20 18.29 -3.84
CA THR A 131 -15.28 19.39 -4.79
C THR A 131 -14.01 20.22 -4.67
N GLY A 132 -13.21 20.30 -5.74
CA GLY A 132 -11.89 20.96 -5.77
C GLY A 132 -11.10 20.47 -6.97
N GLU A 133 -9.90 20.99 -7.23
CA GLU A 133 -9.14 20.60 -8.43
C GLU A 133 -8.43 19.24 -8.28
N GLN A 134 -7.54 19.12 -7.28
CA GLN A 134 -6.68 17.94 -7.11
C GLN A 134 -7.46 16.65 -6.85
N PHE A 135 -8.41 16.68 -5.91
CA PHE A 135 -9.16 15.50 -5.47
C PHE A 135 -10.57 15.41 -6.05
N GLN A 136 -10.86 16.11 -7.15
CA GLN A 136 -12.22 16.25 -7.67
C GLN A 136 -12.90 14.90 -7.94
N GLY A 137 -14.11 14.75 -7.40
CA GLY A 137 -14.96 13.60 -7.63
C GLY A 137 -14.52 12.33 -6.90
N LEU A 138 -13.48 12.42 -6.06
CA LEU A 138 -13.14 11.34 -5.14
C LEU A 138 -14.11 11.33 -3.96
N ASN A 139 -14.44 10.14 -3.48
CA ASN A 139 -15.18 9.98 -2.23
C ASN A 139 -14.25 10.18 -1.05
N ALA A 140 -14.71 10.90 -0.04
CA ALA A 140 -14.00 11.12 1.21
C ALA A 140 -14.93 10.97 2.41
N LEU A 141 -14.37 10.62 3.57
CA LEU A 141 -14.98 10.86 4.87
C LEU A 141 -14.49 12.21 5.39
N ARG A 142 -15.38 13.21 5.39
CA ARG A 142 -15.09 14.57 5.82
C ARG A 142 -15.50 14.78 7.26
N SER A 143 -14.62 15.33 8.07
CA SER A 143 -14.96 15.86 9.40
C SER A 143 -14.74 17.37 9.46
N GLU A 144 -15.55 18.09 10.24
CA GLU A 144 -15.41 19.53 10.46
C GLU A 144 -14.74 19.80 11.81
N TRP A 145 -13.72 20.65 11.78
CA TRP A 145 -12.98 21.08 12.96
C TRP A 145 -12.99 22.60 13.08
N GLU A 146 -12.99 23.08 14.32
CA GLU A 146 -12.90 24.50 14.65
C GLU A 146 -11.75 24.74 15.63
N ILE A 147 -10.93 25.75 15.33
CA ILE A 147 -9.91 26.29 16.22
C ILE A 147 -10.35 27.69 16.64
N ASN A 148 -10.37 27.93 17.95
CA ASN A 148 -10.58 29.23 18.55
C ASN A 148 -9.28 29.66 19.23
N SER A 149 -8.80 30.87 18.91
CA SER A 149 -7.58 31.44 19.47
C SER A 149 -7.90 32.83 20.02
N THR A 150 -7.72 33.00 21.33
CA THR A 150 -7.95 34.25 22.04
C THR A 150 -6.63 34.81 22.53
N ALA A 151 -6.27 36.02 22.10
CA ALA A 151 -5.15 36.76 22.67
C ALA A 151 -5.68 37.84 23.62
N THR A 152 -5.10 37.92 24.82
CA THR A 152 -5.43 38.92 25.83
C THR A 152 -4.17 39.71 26.17
N ASP A 153 -4.17 41.02 25.93
CA ASP A 153 -3.06 41.90 26.30
C ASP A 153 -2.95 41.99 27.83
N LYS A 154 -1.76 41.68 28.36
CA LYS A 154 -1.49 41.60 29.81
C LYS A 154 -1.56 42.95 30.52
N TYR A 155 -1.36 44.04 29.80
CA TYR A 155 -1.24 45.38 30.39
C TYR A 155 -2.59 46.10 30.50
N ASN A 156 -3.47 45.91 29.52
CA ASN A 156 -4.74 46.64 29.43
C ASN A 156 -5.98 45.73 29.37
N GLY A 157 -5.80 44.40 29.23
CA GLY A 157 -6.89 43.43 29.20
C GLY A 157 -7.70 43.40 27.90
N VAL A 158 -7.25 44.10 26.84
CA VAL A 158 -7.89 44.03 25.51
C VAL A 158 -7.79 42.61 24.99
N GLN A 159 -8.91 42.08 24.49
CA GLN A 159 -9.03 40.70 24.07
C GLN A 159 -9.58 40.62 22.65
N VAL A 160 -8.95 39.79 21.82
CA VAL A 160 -9.43 39.44 20.49
C VAL A 160 -9.50 37.92 20.37
N GLU A 161 -10.63 37.41 19.89
CA GLU A 161 -10.84 35.99 19.57
C GLU A 161 -10.98 35.83 18.06
N LEU A 162 -10.17 34.95 17.48
CA LEU A 162 -10.30 34.51 16.09
C LEU A 162 -10.74 33.05 16.03
N LYS A 163 -11.56 32.73 15.02
CA LYS A 163 -12.09 31.39 14.79
C LYS A 163 -11.75 30.92 13.38
N ARG A 164 -11.25 29.70 13.25
CA ARG A 164 -11.01 29.04 11.97
C ARG A 164 -11.77 27.72 11.93
N LYS A 165 -12.51 27.51 10.84
CA LYS A 165 -13.10 26.22 10.50
C LYS A 165 -12.39 25.63 9.30
N PHE A 166 -12.17 24.32 9.35
CA PHE A 166 -11.58 23.58 8.24
C PHE A 166 -12.12 22.16 8.21
N PHE A 167 -11.88 21.49 7.09
CA PHE A 167 -12.29 20.12 6.85
C PHE A 167 -11.07 19.21 6.84
N ASN A 168 -11.22 18.04 7.44
CA ASN A 168 -10.28 16.93 7.26
C ASN A 168 -10.97 15.86 6.40
N ASP A 169 -10.46 15.68 5.18
CA ASP A 169 -10.99 14.76 4.18
C ASP A 169 -10.14 13.48 4.11
N LYS A 170 -10.70 12.36 4.59
CA LYS A 170 -10.07 11.05 4.50
C LYS A 170 -10.48 10.36 3.20
N ILE A 171 -9.58 10.39 2.22
CA ILE A 171 -9.79 9.85 0.87
C ILE A 171 -9.27 8.40 0.82
N PRO A 172 -10.11 7.37 0.58
CA PRO A 172 -9.64 6.00 0.43
C PRO A 172 -8.84 5.82 -0.87
N LEU A 173 -7.72 5.07 -0.81
CA LEU A 173 -6.90 4.75 -1.98
C LEU A 173 -7.64 3.86 -2.99
N PHE A 174 -8.47 2.92 -2.51
CA PHE A 174 -9.12 1.88 -3.34
C PHE A 174 -10.25 2.38 -4.27
N GLN A 175 -10.35 3.69 -4.52
CA GLN A 175 -11.26 4.24 -5.53
C GLN A 175 -10.59 4.47 -6.89
N PHE A 176 -9.27 4.30 -6.96
CA PHE A 176 -8.55 4.19 -8.22
C PHE A 176 -8.62 2.75 -8.71
N GLY A 177 -8.91 2.57 -9.99
CA GLY A 177 -8.67 1.28 -10.61
C GLY A 177 -7.18 1.08 -10.83
N ALA A 178 -6.48 2.12 -11.29
CA ALA A 178 -5.04 2.10 -11.51
C ALA A 178 -4.42 3.37 -10.92
N PHE A 179 -3.39 3.17 -10.09
CA PHE A 179 -2.60 4.23 -9.49
C PHE A 179 -1.13 3.83 -9.61
N TYR A 180 -0.31 4.67 -10.22
CA TYR A 180 1.12 4.46 -10.39
C TYR A 180 1.89 5.61 -9.77
N GLU A 181 2.92 5.29 -8.98
CA GLU A 181 3.86 6.28 -8.44
C GLU A 181 4.81 6.81 -9.53
N ASP A 182 5.18 5.96 -10.48
CA ASP A 182 6.01 6.33 -11.63
C ASP A 182 5.16 6.29 -12.92
N ASP A 183 5.80 6.23 -14.08
CA ASP A 183 5.13 6.14 -15.38
C ASP A 183 4.19 4.91 -15.46
N LEU A 184 2.95 5.13 -15.91
CA LEU A 184 2.03 4.07 -16.29
C LEU A 184 2.18 3.76 -17.79
N GLU A 185 2.32 2.48 -18.12
CA GLU A 185 2.45 2.00 -19.49
C GLU A 185 1.33 1.00 -19.82
N LEU A 186 0.57 1.30 -20.88
CA LEU A 186 -0.38 0.39 -21.51
C LEU A 186 0.04 0.21 -22.97
N ASN A 187 0.84 -0.83 -23.25
CA ASN A 187 1.37 -1.12 -24.57
C ASN A 187 0.73 -2.37 -25.17
N ARG A 188 -0.12 -2.15 -26.20
CA ARG A 188 -0.83 -3.21 -26.94
C ARG A 188 -1.50 -4.28 -26.06
N PRO A 189 -2.26 -3.92 -25.01
CA PRO A 189 -3.03 -4.95 -24.32
C PRO A 189 -4.04 -5.58 -25.30
N PRO A 190 -4.47 -6.83 -25.04
CA PRO A 190 -5.75 -7.32 -25.55
C PRO A 190 -6.89 -6.33 -25.20
N LEU A 191 -8.11 -6.53 -25.71
CA LEU A 191 -9.25 -5.64 -25.46
C LEU A 191 -9.29 -5.21 -23.99
N PHE A 192 -8.96 -3.94 -23.73
CA PHE A 192 -8.76 -3.45 -22.38
C PHE A 192 -9.88 -2.48 -22.04
N VAL A 193 -10.80 -2.92 -21.18
CA VAL A 193 -11.93 -2.10 -20.73
C VAL A 193 -11.80 -1.84 -19.25
N PHE A 194 -11.64 -0.58 -18.88
CA PHE A 194 -11.34 -0.18 -17.51
C PHE A 194 -12.41 0.73 -16.94
N GLY A 195 -13.01 0.31 -15.81
CA GLY A 195 -14.10 1.05 -15.15
C GLY A 195 -13.65 2.06 -14.11
N GLY A 196 -12.47 1.89 -13.53
CA GLY A 196 -11.95 2.71 -12.43
C GLY A 196 -11.20 3.95 -12.91
N ARG A 197 -10.95 4.88 -11.98
CA ARG A 197 -10.06 6.03 -12.23
C ARG A 197 -8.63 5.56 -12.50
N VAL A 198 -7.92 6.30 -13.33
CA VAL A 198 -6.51 6.04 -13.66
C VAL A 198 -5.70 7.26 -13.26
N HIS A 199 -4.65 7.06 -12.47
CA HIS A 199 -3.70 8.10 -12.13
C HIS A 199 -2.25 7.60 -12.24
N SER A 200 -1.37 8.47 -12.72
CA SER A 200 0.09 8.28 -12.71
C SER A 200 0.74 9.54 -12.12
N ASN A 201 1.56 9.38 -11.08
CA ASN A 201 2.45 10.42 -10.57
C ASN A 201 3.64 10.67 -11.54
N GLY A 202 3.86 9.75 -12.48
CA GLY A 202 4.75 9.94 -13.63
C GLY A 202 3.99 10.31 -14.92
N ASN A 203 4.51 9.84 -16.05
CA ASN A 203 3.90 9.96 -17.36
C ASN A 203 2.86 8.85 -17.62
N LEU A 204 2.07 8.99 -18.68
CA LEU A 204 1.16 7.96 -19.17
C LEU A 204 1.51 7.62 -20.63
N PHE A 205 2.04 6.42 -20.85
CA PHE A 205 2.25 5.85 -22.18
C PHE A 205 1.07 4.95 -22.52
N ILE A 206 0.36 5.28 -23.59
CA ILE A 206 -0.87 4.55 -23.98
C ILE A 206 -0.90 4.29 -25.48
N THR A 207 -0.81 3.01 -25.84
CA THR A 207 -0.90 2.55 -27.23
C THR A 207 -1.76 1.28 -27.30
N ALA A 208 -2.69 1.24 -28.24
CA ALA A 208 -3.60 0.12 -28.42
C ALA A 208 -3.27 -0.67 -29.68
N TYR A 209 -3.68 -1.94 -29.71
CA TYR A 209 -3.73 -2.71 -30.95
C TYR A 209 -4.99 -2.33 -31.74
N ASP A 210 -4.89 -2.18 -33.07
CA ASP A 210 -5.96 -1.64 -33.96
C ASP A 210 -7.30 -2.37 -33.86
N THR A 211 -7.29 -3.68 -33.58
CA THR A 211 -8.49 -4.53 -33.51
C THR A 211 -9.03 -4.77 -32.10
N ALA A 212 -8.27 -4.41 -31.05
CA ALA A 212 -8.62 -4.71 -29.66
C ALA A 212 -9.05 -3.47 -28.87
N GLY A 213 -8.37 -2.33 -29.06
CA GLY A 213 -8.72 -1.05 -28.42
C GLY A 213 -8.54 -0.99 -26.90
N ILE A 214 -8.41 0.24 -26.38
CA ILE A 214 -8.36 0.59 -24.96
C ILE A 214 -9.54 1.51 -24.64
N TYR A 215 -10.33 1.19 -23.61
CA TYR A 215 -11.51 1.93 -23.18
C TYR A 215 -11.40 2.32 -21.71
N LEU A 216 -11.08 3.59 -21.43
CA LEU A 216 -11.00 4.16 -20.10
C LEU A 216 -12.32 4.86 -19.75
N ASN A 217 -13.14 4.21 -18.93
CA ASN A 217 -14.51 4.63 -18.66
C ASN A 217 -14.65 5.60 -17.48
N SER A 218 -13.54 6.09 -16.93
CA SER A 218 -13.50 7.05 -15.83
C SER A 218 -12.40 8.10 -16.06
N ARG A 219 -12.23 9.01 -15.11
CA ARG A 219 -11.22 10.07 -15.17
C ARG A 219 -9.79 9.50 -15.18
N VAL A 220 -8.97 10.02 -16.08
CA VAL A 220 -7.58 9.66 -16.34
C VAL A 220 -6.71 10.90 -16.14
N THR A 221 -5.74 10.82 -15.24
CA THR A 221 -4.82 11.93 -14.97
C THR A 221 -3.38 11.45 -14.93
N ALA A 222 -2.46 12.27 -15.42
CA ALA A 222 -1.02 12.07 -15.32
C ALA A 222 -0.38 13.35 -14.77
N ALA A 223 0.50 13.22 -13.79
CA ALA A 223 1.26 14.35 -13.27
C ALA A 223 2.37 14.78 -14.23
N GLY A 224 2.87 13.86 -15.04
CA GLY A 224 3.71 14.13 -16.20
C GLY A 224 2.91 14.32 -17.49
N GLU A 225 3.51 13.86 -18.58
CA GLU A 225 2.95 13.93 -19.94
C GLU A 225 2.16 12.68 -20.30
N ILE A 226 1.27 12.83 -21.28
CA ILE A 226 0.55 11.74 -21.92
C ILE A 226 1.19 11.53 -23.30
N VAL A 227 1.61 10.30 -23.57
CA VAL A 227 2.32 9.88 -24.78
C VAL A 227 1.53 8.77 -25.48
N ASN A 228 1.28 8.92 -26.78
CA ASN A 228 0.54 7.90 -27.54
C ASN A 228 1.02 7.70 -28.99
N ASP A 229 2.19 8.22 -29.36
CA ASP A 229 2.77 8.13 -30.71
C ASP A 229 4.11 7.38 -30.76
N ILE A 230 4.58 6.89 -29.61
CA ILE A 230 5.80 6.08 -29.48
C ILE A 230 5.67 5.18 -28.24
N TRP A 231 6.43 4.09 -28.19
CA TRP A 231 6.56 3.32 -26.95
C TRP A 231 7.58 3.95 -26.00
N LYS A 232 7.42 3.66 -24.70
CA LYS A 232 8.31 4.15 -23.64
C LYS A 232 9.81 3.90 -23.92
N PRO A 233 10.25 2.77 -24.50
CA PRO A 233 11.66 2.56 -24.86
C PRO A 233 12.15 3.39 -26.07
N GLY A 234 11.29 4.22 -26.68
CA GLY A 234 11.60 5.00 -27.88
C GLY A 234 11.44 4.23 -29.20
N THR A 235 10.79 3.07 -29.18
CA THR A 235 10.48 2.31 -30.41
C THR A 235 9.27 2.94 -31.10
N ALA A 236 9.43 3.24 -32.40
CA ALA A 236 8.37 3.79 -33.23
C ALA A 236 7.21 2.80 -33.40
N LEU A 237 5.99 3.34 -33.47
CA LEU A 237 4.79 2.56 -33.71
C LEU A 237 4.79 1.99 -35.13
N ASN A 238 4.33 0.73 -35.28
CA ASN A 238 4.12 0.18 -36.61
C ASN A 238 2.75 0.65 -37.19
N ALA A 239 2.44 0.21 -38.40
CA ALA A 239 1.18 0.56 -39.07
C ALA A 239 -0.07 0.06 -38.33
N VAL A 240 0.05 -0.99 -37.51
CA VAL A 240 -1.06 -1.53 -36.72
C VAL A 240 -1.28 -0.65 -35.48
N ASP A 241 -0.23 -0.33 -34.73
CA ASP A 241 -0.37 0.44 -33.49
C ASP A 241 -0.72 1.90 -33.71
N SER A 242 -0.22 2.48 -34.79
CA SER A 242 -0.55 3.86 -35.16
C SER A 242 -2.04 4.03 -35.50
N ASN A 243 -2.73 2.95 -35.86
CA ASN A 243 -4.18 2.88 -36.04
C ASN A 243 -4.94 2.39 -34.78
N GLY A 244 -4.22 2.17 -33.69
CA GLY A 244 -4.75 1.78 -32.38
C GLY A 244 -5.87 2.69 -31.89
N LYS A 245 -6.86 2.08 -31.23
CA LYS A 245 -8.07 2.79 -30.76
C LYS A 245 -8.03 3.01 -29.26
N VAL A 246 -7.82 4.25 -28.83
CA VAL A 246 -7.85 4.64 -27.42
C VAL A 246 -9.05 5.55 -27.17
N PHE A 247 -9.93 5.16 -26.25
CA PHE A 247 -11.12 5.91 -25.89
C PHE A 247 -11.10 6.29 -24.40
N VAL A 248 -11.47 7.54 -24.12
CA VAL A 248 -11.70 8.05 -22.76
C VAL A 248 -13.08 8.68 -22.71
N LYS A 249 -13.87 8.37 -21.68
CA LYS A 249 -15.18 9.01 -21.50
C LYS A 249 -15.04 10.48 -21.12
N ASP A 250 -15.79 11.35 -21.77
CA ASP A 250 -15.96 12.73 -21.33
C ASP A 250 -16.81 12.84 -20.04
N ALA A 251 -16.96 14.05 -19.51
CA ALA A 251 -17.69 14.29 -18.26
C ALA A 251 -19.19 13.94 -18.35
N SER A 252 -19.74 13.84 -19.56
CA SER A 252 -21.12 13.39 -19.81
C SER A 252 -21.25 11.86 -19.91
N GLY A 253 -20.13 11.13 -19.90
CA GLY A 253 -20.07 9.68 -19.98
C GLY A 253 -19.99 9.12 -21.41
N VAL A 254 -19.79 9.98 -22.41
CA VAL A 254 -19.66 9.59 -23.82
C VAL A 254 -18.19 9.33 -24.16
N SER A 255 -17.90 8.20 -24.81
CA SER A 255 -16.53 7.85 -25.20
C SER A 255 -16.02 8.75 -26.32
N GLN A 256 -14.87 9.37 -26.09
CA GLN A 256 -14.14 10.20 -27.05
C GLN A 256 -12.83 9.51 -27.44
N GLU A 257 -12.46 9.56 -28.72
CA GLU A 257 -11.23 8.94 -29.21
C GLU A 257 -10.02 9.88 -29.02
N LEU A 258 -8.94 9.34 -28.45
CA LEU A 258 -7.61 9.93 -28.47
C LEU A 258 -6.84 9.31 -29.64
N LEU A 259 -6.79 10.01 -30.77
CA LEU A 259 -6.03 9.54 -31.94
C LEU A 259 -4.53 9.62 -31.66
N THR A 260 -3.76 8.71 -32.25
CA THR A 260 -2.28 8.72 -32.25
C THR A 260 -1.74 10.10 -32.63
N GLY A 261 -0.80 10.64 -31.84
CA GLY A 261 -0.21 11.97 -32.04
C GLY A 261 -1.09 13.14 -31.57
N GLN A 262 -2.23 12.86 -30.92
CA GLN A 262 -3.08 13.89 -30.31
C GLN A 262 -2.89 14.05 -28.80
N ALA A 263 -1.92 13.34 -28.19
CA ALA A 263 -1.63 13.45 -26.76
C ALA A 263 -0.85 14.73 -26.39
N SER A 264 -0.38 14.85 -25.14
CA SER A 264 0.20 16.11 -24.62
C SER A 264 1.55 16.47 -25.25
N VAL A 265 2.25 15.47 -25.78
CA VAL A 265 3.53 15.62 -26.47
C VAL A 265 3.55 14.87 -27.79
N ASN A 266 4.45 15.30 -28.68
CA ASN A 266 4.79 14.63 -29.94
C ASN A 266 6.22 14.09 -29.83
N CYS A 267 6.38 12.79 -29.94
CA CYS A 267 7.64 12.06 -29.82
C CYS A 267 8.09 11.42 -31.14
N GLU A 268 7.17 11.14 -32.06
CA GLU A 268 7.52 10.59 -33.37
C GLU A 268 8.26 11.64 -34.23
N ASN A 269 7.79 12.89 -34.18
CA ASN A 269 8.35 14.02 -34.92
C ASN A 269 8.44 15.26 -34.01
N PRO A 270 9.36 15.28 -33.03
CA PRO A 270 9.48 16.40 -32.10
C PRO A 270 10.00 17.65 -32.81
N SER A 271 9.42 18.81 -32.50
CA SER A 271 9.71 20.10 -33.16
C SER A 271 10.11 21.23 -32.20
N GLY A 272 10.27 20.92 -30.92
CA GLY A 272 10.63 21.88 -29.87
C GLY A 272 11.47 21.24 -28.77
N PRO A 273 11.78 21.96 -27.68
CA PRO A 273 12.63 21.45 -26.60
C PRO A 273 12.19 20.09 -26.07
N ASN A 274 13.16 19.24 -25.73
CA ASN A 274 12.86 17.93 -25.16
C ASN A 274 12.24 18.07 -23.77
N VAL A 275 10.98 17.67 -23.62
CA VAL A 275 10.28 17.66 -22.31
C VAL A 275 10.88 16.64 -21.34
N PHE A 276 11.55 15.60 -21.85
CA PHE A 276 12.17 14.54 -21.06
C PHE A 276 13.69 14.68 -20.99
N ALA A 277 14.24 15.89 -21.19
CA ALA A 277 15.69 16.12 -21.18
C ALA A 277 16.41 15.63 -19.90
N SER A 278 15.71 15.60 -18.76
CA SER A 278 16.22 15.11 -17.48
C SER A 278 16.14 13.58 -17.30
N LYS A 279 15.41 12.88 -18.17
CA LYS A 279 15.22 11.42 -18.13
C LYS A 279 15.79 10.80 -19.42
N PRO A 280 17.10 10.50 -19.50
CA PRO A 280 17.76 10.06 -20.73
C PRO A 280 17.24 8.72 -21.27
N ASN A 281 16.57 7.92 -20.43
CA ASN A 281 15.95 6.65 -20.81
C ASN A 281 14.58 6.82 -21.51
N LEU A 282 14.03 8.03 -21.58
CA LEU A 282 12.78 8.32 -22.27
C LEU A 282 13.05 8.92 -23.67
N PRO A 283 12.14 8.73 -24.64
CA PRO A 283 12.29 9.26 -25.98
C PRO A 283 12.33 10.80 -26.00
N TYR A 284 12.92 11.37 -27.04
CA TYR A 284 12.81 12.80 -27.27
C TYR A 284 11.38 13.17 -27.66
N CYS A 285 10.70 13.87 -26.77
CA CYS A 285 9.36 14.39 -26.99
C CYS A 285 9.33 15.91 -26.87
N SER A 286 8.48 16.57 -27.66
CA SER A 286 8.23 18.02 -27.58
C SER A 286 6.75 18.31 -27.32
N LYS A 287 6.41 19.41 -26.66
CA LYS A 287 5.01 19.77 -26.37
C LYS A 287 4.15 19.79 -27.64
N ASN A 288 2.99 19.15 -27.58
CA ASN A 288 2.03 19.18 -28.69
C ASN A 288 1.25 20.52 -28.67
N PRO A 289 1.44 21.41 -29.67
CA PRO A 289 0.77 22.70 -29.67
C PRO A 289 -0.76 22.60 -29.77
N ASN A 290 -1.28 21.47 -30.28
CA ASN A 290 -2.71 21.25 -30.42
C ASN A 290 -3.37 20.66 -29.17
N TRP A 291 -2.60 20.23 -28.17
CA TRP A 291 -3.12 19.49 -27.02
C TRP A 291 -4.22 20.25 -26.25
N ALA A 292 -4.07 21.56 -26.09
CA ALA A 292 -5.07 22.40 -25.44
C ALA A 292 -6.46 22.30 -26.11
N LEU A 293 -6.50 22.19 -27.44
CA LEU A 293 -7.73 21.96 -28.19
C LEU A 293 -8.19 20.50 -28.05
N GLN A 294 -7.29 19.53 -28.20
CA GLN A 294 -7.63 18.11 -28.14
C GLN A 294 -8.23 17.72 -26.79
N LYS A 295 -7.67 18.22 -25.68
CA LYS A 295 -8.13 17.85 -24.34
C LYS A 295 -9.53 18.37 -23.98
N THR A 296 -10.03 19.38 -24.69
CA THR A 296 -11.42 19.88 -24.50
C THR A 296 -12.48 18.81 -24.81
N LYS A 297 -12.18 17.88 -25.74
CA LYS A 297 -13.07 16.76 -26.09
C LYS A 297 -13.43 15.93 -24.87
N PHE A 298 -12.47 15.73 -23.97
CA PHE A 298 -12.63 14.90 -22.78
C PHE A 298 -13.23 15.67 -21.59
N GLN A 299 -13.51 16.97 -21.71
CA GLN A 299 -14.20 17.77 -20.68
C GLN A 299 -13.58 17.63 -19.26
N GLY A 300 -12.25 17.52 -19.16
CA GLY A 300 -11.54 17.38 -17.89
C GLY A 300 -11.36 15.95 -17.37
N ASN A 301 -11.74 14.93 -18.18
CA ASN A 301 -11.53 13.52 -17.86
C ASN A 301 -10.21 12.94 -18.40
N LEU A 302 -9.48 13.65 -19.25
CA LEU A 302 -8.11 13.30 -19.64
C LEU A 302 -7.23 14.52 -19.39
N VAL A 303 -6.36 14.44 -18.38
CA VAL A 303 -5.60 15.59 -17.88
C VAL A 303 -4.12 15.22 -17.76
N ASP A 304 -3.29 15.99 -18.45
CA ASP A 304 -1.83 16.04 -18.27
C ASP A 304 -1.46 17.06 -17.19
N ASN A 305 -0.24 16.96 -16.65
CA ASN A 305 0.28 17.93 -15.68
C ASN A 305 -0.67 18.14 -14.47
N SER A 306 -1.38 17.09 -14.04
CA SER A 306 -2.15 17.14 -12.79
C SER A 306 -1.21 17.17 -11.57
N PRO A 307 -1.64 17.67 -10.40
CA PRO A 307 -0.83 17.52 -9.19
C PRO A 307 -0.58 16.03 -8.89
N THR A 308 0.59 15.72 -8.32
CA THR A 308 0.86 14.38 -7.77
C THR A 308 -0.11 14.08 -6.64
N LEU A 309 -0.42 12.80 -6.49
CA LEU A 309 -1.22 12.25 -5.41
C LEU A 309 -0.28 11.47 -4.48
N ASP A 310 0.32 12.18 -3.54
CA ASP A 310 1.31 11.61 -2.64
C ASP A 310 0.64 10.95 -1.43
N LEU A 311 1.05 9.72 -1.12
CA LEU A 311 0.64 9.05 0.13
C LEU A 311 1.58 9.46 1.28
N PRO A 312 1.18 9.26 2.56
CA PRO A 312 1.99 9.69 3.70
C PRO A 312 3.44 9.16 3.71
N LEU A 313 3.71 8.01 3.09
CA LEU A 313 5.08 7.48 2.93
C LEU A 313 6.01 8.44 2.18
N ALA A 314 5.50 9.18 1.20
CA ALA A 314 6.30 10.15 0.44
C ALA A 314 6.84 11.27 1.34
N GLN A 315 6.12 11.64 2.40
CA GLN A 315 6.54 12.69 3.35
C GLN A 315 7.81 12.31 4.13
N ILE A 316 8.10 11.02 4.26
CA ILE A 316 9.30 10.49 4.91
C ILE A 316 10.33 9.97 3.90
N ASN A 317 10.19 10.36 2.62
CA ASN A 317 11.03 9.93 1.51
C ASN A 317 11.09 8.39 1.35
N LEU A 318 10.00 7.70 1.69
CA LEU A 318 9.85 6.28 1.39
C LEU A 318 9.05 6.11 0.10
N PRO A 319 9.52 5.27 -0.83
CA PRO A 319 8.77 5.01 -2.06
C PRO A 319 7.49 4.24 -1.73
N LEU A 320 6.45 4.46 -2.52
CA LEU A 320 5.12 3.88 -2.25
C LEU A 320 5.10 2.35 -2.33
N ILE A 321 6.08 1.72 -2.97
CA ILE A 321 6.26 0.25 -2.95
C ILE A 321 6.45 -0.30 -1.54
N GLU A 322 6.95 0.51 -0.60
CA GLU A 322 7.06 0.11 0.81
C GLU A 322 5.68 -0.19 1.43
N LEU A 323 4.59 0.33 0.89
CA LEU A 323 3.23 0.08 1.38
C LEU A 323 2.87 -1.41 1.38
N ILE A 324 3.32 -2.17 0.38
CA ILE A 324 3.02 -3.59 0.21
C ILE A 324 4.06 -4.51 0.85
N LYS A 325 5.25 -3.97 1.15
CA LYS A 325 6.30 -4.72 1.85
C LYS A 325 5.90 -4.99 3.31
N ARG A 326 6.56 -5.98 3.91
CA ARG A 326 6.36 -6.34 5.31
C ARG A 326 6.84 -5.22 6.23
N GLY A 327 6.19 -5.08 7.39
CA GLY A 327 6.65 -4.21 8.46
C GLY A 327 8.01 -4.61 9.02
N LYS A 328 8.75 -3.61 9.51
CA LYS A 328 10.00 -3.75 10.25
C LYS A 328 9.74 -3.43 11.71
N SER A 329 9.41 -4.44 12.50
CA SER A 329 9.25 -4.35 13.95
C SER A 329 10.47 -4.93 14.66
N VAL A 330 10.76 -4.47 15.89
CA VAL A 330 11.84 -5.06 16.69
C VAL A 330 11.63 -6.56 16.85
N GLY A 331 12.66 -7.34 16.55
CA GLY A 331 12.59 -8.81 16.56
C GLY A 331 12.26 -9.43 15.21
N ASP A 332 12.04 -8.64 14.17
CA ASP A 332 12.05 -9.08 12.77
C ASP A 332 13.48 -9.15 12.21
N MET A 333 13.66 -9.86 11.10
CA MET A 333 14.79 -9.64 10.20
C MET A 333 14.37 -8.64 9.11
N ALA A 334 15.32 -7.87 8.58
CA ALA A 334 15.11 -7.02 7.40
C ALA A 334 16.43 -6.81 6.67
N ASN A 335 16.36 -6.53 5.36
CA ASN A 335 17.47 -5.91 4.66
C ASN A 335 17.62 -4.45 5.14
N ILE A 336 18.73 -4.16 5.82
CA ILE A 336 19.11 -2.82 6.29
C ILE A 336 20.42 -2.47 5.60
N SER A 337 20.35 -1.55 4.64
CA SER A 337 21.53 -1.06 3.89
C SER A 337 22.34 -2.18 3.21
N GLY A 338 21.66 -3.16 2.59
CA GLY A 338 22.28 -4.28 1.87
C GLY A 338 22.70 -5.43 2.78
N SER A 339 22.21 -5.49 4.02
CA SER A 339 22.54 -6.57 4.96
C SER A 339 21.32 -7.05 5.74
N VAL A 340 21.07 -8.36 5.66
CA VAL A 340 20.00 -9.04 6.39
C VAL A 340 20.36 -9.11 7.87
N THR A 341 19.76 -8.23 8.67
CA THR A 341 20.06 -8.09 10.10
C THR A 341 18.78 -8.02 10.93
N THR A 342 18.89 -8.24 12.24
CA THR A 342 17.76 -8.10 13.15
C THR A 342 17.39 -6.63 13.30
N VAL A 343 16.10 -6.33 13.19
CA VAL A 343 15.54 -4.99 13.39
C VAL A 343 15.67 -4.59 14.86
N THR A 344 16.17 -3.38 15.08
CA THR A 344 16.36 -2.74 16.38
C THR A 344 15.46 -1.51 16.50
N THR A 345 15.39 -0.89 17.68
CA THR A 345 14.64 0.37 17.86
C THR A 345 15.13 1.51 16.96
N GLY A 346 16.39 1.46 16.50
CA GLY A 346 16.96 2.45 15.58
C GLY A 346 16.70 2.16 14.10
N THR A 347 16.29 0.93 13.75
CA THR A 347 16.08 0.49 12.36
C THR A 347 14.66 0.00 12.07
N GLN A 348 13.78 0.02 13.08
CA GLN A 348 12.35 -0.22 12.91
C GLN A 348 11.70 0.86 12.06
N ASP A 349 10.55 0.53 11.50
CA ASP A 349 9.74 1.49 10.75
C ASP A 349 9.38 2.71 11.63
N SER A 350 9.30 3.89 11.01
CA SER A 350 8.72 5.06 11.63
C SER A 350 7.22 4.82 11.93
N SER A 351 6.60 5.68 12.74
CA SER A 351 5.16 5.59 13.00
C SER A 351 4.33 5.70 11.72
N ILE A 352 4.74 6.57 10.78
CA ILE A 352 4.10 6.71 9.46
C ILE A 352 4.24 5.41 8.67
N ALA A 353 5.46 4.88 8.53
CA ALA A 353 5.67 3.64 7.77
C ALA A 353 4.92 2.45 8.38
N THR A 354 4.99 2.30 9.70
CA THR A 354 4.29 1.25 10.44
C THR A 354 2.79 1.29 10.18
N LYS A 355 2.18 2.49 10.19
CA LYS A 355 0.76 2.71 9.94
C LYS A 355 0.36 2.40 8.51
N GLU A 356 1.15 2.84 7.54
CA GLU A 356 0.79 2.76 6.13
C GLU A 356 0.86 1.32 5.60
N ARG A 357 1.85 0.52 6.02
CA ARG A 357 2.05 -0.85 5.53
C ARG A 357 0.81 -1.73 5.65
N PHE A 358 0.44 -2.40 4.56
CA PHE A 358 -0.69 -3.34 4.54
C PHE A 358 -0.49 -4.54 5.46
N ALA A 359 0.77 -4.96 5.66
CA ALA A 359 1.14 -6.05 6.57
C ALA A 359 0.78 -5.79 8.04
N ASN A 360 0.49 -4.54 8.40
CA ASN A 360 0.18 -4.13 9.76
C ASN A 360 -1.29 -3.82 9.97
N LYS A 361 -2.15 -3.95 8.94
CA LYS A 361 -3.59 -3.70 9.10
C LYS A 361 -4.23 -4.78 9.95
N THR A 362 -5.23 -4.39 10.74
CA THR A 362 -5.97 -5.29 11.61
C THR A 362 -6.61 -6.44 10.81
N GLY A 363 -6.32 -7.68 11.19
CA GLY A 363 -6.82 -8.87 10.52
C GLY A 363 -5.90 -10.09 10.66
N ILE A 364 -5.67 -10.80 9.55
CA ILE A 364 -4.82 -11.99 9.49
C ILE A 364 -3.61 -11.71 8.60
N ARG A 365 -2.42 -12.11 9.07
CA ARG A 365 -1.18 -12.09 8.30
C ARG A 365 -0.64 -13.50 8.11
N ILE A 366 -0.41 -13.88 6.85
CA ILE A 366 0.29 -15.10 6.45
C ILE A 366 1.65 -14.71 5.92
N SER A 367 2.71 -15.30 6.48
CA SER A 367 4.09 -15.09 6.06
C SER A 367 4.78 -16.41 5.77
N LEU A 368 5.48 -16.50 4.65
CA LEU A 368 6.34 -17.62 4.31
C LEU A 368 7.77 -17.14 4.14
N SER A 369 8.73 -17.98 4.49
CA SER A 369 10.15 -17.66 4.31
C SER A 369 11.04 -18.91 4.34
N ASP A 370 12.27 -18.75 3.87
CA ASP A 370 13.27 -19.81 3.78
C ASP A 370 13.96 -20.15 5.12
N ALA A 371 13.66 -19.42 6.19
CA ALA A 371 14.22 -19.66 7.51
C ALA A 371 13.28 -19.19 8.63
N LYS A 372 13.32 -19.86 9.79
CA LYS A 372 12.49 -19.53 10.96
C LYS A 372 12.66 -18.06 11.37
N ASN A 373 13.89 -17.60 11.49
CA ASN A 373 14.21 -16.25 11.96
C ASN A 373 13.75 -15.15 11.00
N ARG A 374 13.43 -15.48 9.74
CA ARG A 374 12.89 -14.56 8.74
C ARG A 374 11.36 -14.48 8.74
N LEU A 375 10.67 -15.22 9.61
CA LEU A 375 9.25 -14.99 9.88
C LEU A 375 9.08 -13.77 10.82
N PRO A 376 7.94 -13.03 10.75
CA PRO A 376 7.71 -11.88 11.61
C PRO A 376 7.80 -12.26 13.10
N GLY A 377 8.54 -11.50 13.89
CA GLY A 377 8.78 -11.67 15.33
C GLY A 377 9.67 -12.86 15.69
N CYS A 378 10.12 -13.64 14.70
CA CYS A 378 10.79 -14.91 14.96
C CYS A 378 12.32 -14.79 15.02
N ALA A 379 12.92 -13.63 14.74
CA ALA A 379 14.37 -13.48 14.73
C ALA A 379 15.00 -13.64 16.11
N THR A 380 14.26 -13.25 17.15
CA THR A 380 14.67 -13.31 18.56
C THR A 380 13.85 -14.30 19.38
N ALA A 381 12.92 -15.02 18.74
CA ALA A 381 12.02 -15.95 19.43
C ALA A 381 12.79 -17.17 19.94
N THR A 382 12.69 -17.43 21.24
CA THR A 382 13.29 -18.60 21.91
C THR A 382 12.34 -19.81 21.95
N GLY A 383 11.08 -19.64 21.56
CA GLY A 383 10.02 -20.68 21.58
C GLY A 383 9.37 -20.92 20.23
N ASP A 384 8.11 -21.38 20.26
CA ASP A 384 7.29 -21.63 19.06
C ASP A 384 7.06 -20.34 18.29
N CYS A 385 7.34 -20.36 16.98
CA CYS A 385 7.17 -19.22 16.10
C CYS A 385 7.07 -19.74 14.66
N GLY A 386 5.84 -19.77 14.13
CA GLY A 386 5.51 -20.44 12.89
C GLY A 386 5.69 -21.97 12.94
N VAL A 387 5.56 -22.58 11.76
CA VAL A 387 5.68 -24.02 11.53
C VAL A 387 6.62 -24.27 10.36
N ARG A 388 7.50 -25.26 10.52
CA ARG A 388 8.33 -25.78 9.44
C ARG A 388 7.55 -26.82 8.63
N LEU A 389 7.40 -26.57 7.34
CA LEU A 389 6.63 -27.38 6.41
C LEU A 389 7.42 -28.54 5.79
N ASP A 390 8.76 -28.42 5.74
CA ASP A 390 9.69 -29.39 5.15
C ASP A 390 10.45 -30.23 6.19
N ASP A 391 9.94 -30.31 7.43
CA ASP A 391 10.60 -31.06 8.50
C ASP A 391 10.47 -32.59 8.32
N ASN A 392 11.16 -33.36 9.15
CA ASN A 392 11.06 -34.82 9.14
C ASN A 392 9.65 -35.29 9.50
N LEU A 393 9.03 -36.02 8.57
CA LEU A 393 7.75 -36.67 8.77
C LEU A 393 7.90 -38.17 8.59
N ASN A 394 8.14 -38.90 9.70
CA ASN A 394 8.19 -40.37 9.73
C ASN A 394 9.09 -41.02 8.67
N GLY A 395 10.24 -40.40 8.37
CA GLY A 395 11.18 -40.87 7.33
C GLY A 395 11.00 -40.20 5.97
N SER A 396 9.89 -39.48 5.76
CA SER A 396 9.70 -38.53 4.66
C SER A 396 10.03 -37.09 5.08
N ILE A 397 9.66 -36.11 4.24
CA ILE A 397 9.69 -34.69 4.59
C ILE A 397 8.32 -34.07 4.33
N GLY A 398 7.83 -33.29 5.28
CA GLY A 398 6.49 -32.74 5.23
C GLY A 398 6.03 -32.23 6.59
N TYR A 399 4.75 -31.87 6.65
CA TYR A 399 4.11 -31.43 7.88
C TYR A 399 2.78 -32.14 8.06
N GLN A 400 2.56 -32.68 9.26
CA GLN A 400 1.29 -33.24 9.67
C GLN A 400 0.53 -32.21 10.50
N PRO A 401 -0.59 -31.65 9.98
CA PRO A 401 -1.47 -30.81 10.79
C PRO A 401 -1.89 -31.50 12.08
N ILE A 402 -1.95 -30.71 13.16
CA ILE A 402 -2.41 -31.15 14.47
C ILE A 402 -3.87 -31.62 14.37
N GLN A 403 -4.20 -32.66 15.14
CA GLN A 403 -5.57 -33.17 15.21
C GLN A 403 -6.48 -32.16 15.91
N MET A 404 -7.67 -31.96 15.35
CA MET A 404 -8.75 -31.12 15.89
C MET A 404 -9.44 -31.81 17.09
N ALA A 405 -10.19 -31.04 17.89
CA ALA A 405 -10.82 -31.56 19.11
C ALA A 405 -11.89 -32.64 18.86
N ASP A 406 -12.48 -32.66 17.67
CA ASP A 406 -13.44 -33.69 17.23
C ASP A 406 -12.77 -34.95 16.63
N GLY A 407 -11.44 -35.01 16.68
CA GLY A 407 -10.66 -36.13 16.13
C GLY A 407 -10.36 -36.00 14.64
N TYR A 408 -10.84 -34.96 13.96
CA TYR A 408 -10.47 -34.70 12.56
C TYR A 408 -8.96 -34.43 12.44
N GLN A 409 -8.31 -35.09 11.48
CA GLN A 409 -6.90 -34.87 11.17
C GLN A 409 -6.74 -34.68 9.67
N ALA A 410 -6.21 -33.53 9.27
CA ALA A 410 -6.01 -33.18 7.87
C ALA A 410 -4.87 -33.98 7.22
N THR A 411 -4.90 -34.05 5.89
CA THR A 411 -3.86 -34.76 5.12
C THR A 411 -2.50 -34.07 5.30
N PRO A 412 -1.41 -34.83 5.53
CA PRO A 412 -0.08 -34.27 5.64
C PRO A 412 0.38 -33.58 4.33
N LEU A 413 1.07 -32.45 4.49
CA LEU A 413 1.71 -31.72 3.40
C LEU A 413 2.88 -32.52 2.84
N ASN A 414 2.92 -32.70 1.53
CA ASN A 414 4.05 -33.30 0.83
C ASN A 414 5.11 -32.25 0.49
N ALA A 415 6.13 -32.12 1.33
CA ALA A 415 7.21 -31.17 1.09
C ALA A 415 8.27 -31.70 0.11
N THR A 416 8.20 -32.95 -0.36
CA THR A 416 9.19 -33.47 -1.32
C THR A 416 9.21 -32.74 -2.65
N ARG A 417 8.17 -31.94 -2.93
CA ARG A 417 8.02 -31.16 -4.17
C ARG A 417 8.15 -29.64 -3.98
N ILE A 418 8.26 -29.18 -2.73
CA ILE A 418 8.34 -27.75 -2.37
C ILE A 418 9.71 -27.43 -1.73
N ALA A 419 10.35 -28.42 -1.11
CA ALA A 419 11.64 -28.23 -0.47
C ALA A 419 12.78 -28.14 -1.50
N THR A 420 13.65 -27.15 -1.30
CA THR A 420 14.86 -26.91 -2.09
C THR A 420 16.09 -27.09 -1.21
N SER A 421 17.18 -27.61 -1.78
CA SER A 421 18.44 -27.78 -1.06
C SER A 421 18.94 -26.43 -0.51
N GLY A 422 19.46 -26.43 0.72
CA GLY A 422 19.98 -25.21 1.36
C GLY A 422 18.92 -24.25 1.91
N ARG A 423 17.62 -24.54 1.73
CA ARG A 423 16.51 -23.72 2.25
C ARG A 423 15.61 -24.54 3.18
N GLN A 424 14.90 -23.85 4.07
CA GLN A 424 13.80 -24.41 4.84
C GLN A 424 12.50 -23.88 4.27
N VAL A 425 11.36 -24.46 4.61
CA VAL A 425 10.05 -23.91 4.22
C VAL A 425 9.28 -23.60 5.49
N TRP A 426 9.20 -22.34 5.86
CA TRP A 426 8.47 -21.90 7.05
C TRP A 426 7.21 -21.13 6.68
N ILE A 427 6.16 -21.33 7.47
CA ILE A 427 4.93 -20.55 7.42
C ILE A 427 4.60 -20.02 8.82
N LYS A 428 4.09 -18.80 8.89
CA LYS A 428 3.48 -18.23 10.09
C LYS A 428 2.13 -17.64 9.71
N VAL A 429 1.10 -17.96 10.48
CA VAL A 429 -0.21 -17.31 10.42
C VAL A 429 -0.42 -16.62 11.75
N GLU A 430 -0.69 -15.32 11.74
CA GLU A 430 -0.90 -14.55 12.96
C GLU A 430 -2.10 -13.62 12.83
N THR A 431 -2.79 -13.39 13.95
CA THR A 431 -3.69 -12.24 14.06
C THR A 431 -2.85 -10.98 14.18
N VAL A 432 -3.30 -9.89 13.58
CA VAL A 432 -2.67 -8.58 13.68
C VAL A 432 -3.72 -7.59 14.17
N GLU A 433 -3.41 -6.85 15.23
CA GLU A 433 -4.25 -5.76 15.72
C GLU A 433 -3.42 -4.48 15.77
N TYR A 434 -3.84 -3.47 15.01
CA TYR A 434 -3.21 -2.16 14.99
C TYR A 434 -3.96 -1.17 15.86
N ASP A 435 -3.29 -0.62 16.86
CA ASP A 435 -3.82 0.45 17.69
C ASP A 435 -3.53 1.81 17.04
N ASN A 436 -4.58 2.47 16.54
CA ASN A 436 -4.50 3.77 15.87
C ASN A 436 -4.18 4.94 16.82
N ILE A 437 -4.26 4.74 18.14
CA ILE A 437 -3.98 5.77 19.15
C ILE A 437 -2.50 5.75 19.51
N THR A 438 -1.96 4.57 19.77
CA THR A 438 -0.57 4.37 20.20
C THR A 438 0.39 4.09 19.04
N ASN A 439 -0.14 3.76 17.85
CA ASN A 439 0.60 3.28 16.67
C ASN A 439 1.40 1.99 16.95
N THR A 440 0.85 1.10 17.76
CA THR A 440 1.47 -0.20 18.09
C THR A 440 0.76 -1.36 17.41
N ILE A 441 1.50 -2.45 17.18
CA ILE A 441 0.98 -3.69 16.62
C ILE A 441 1.02 -4.77 17.69
N ALA A 442 -0.10 -5.44 17.91
CA ALA A 442 -0.18 -6.67 18.67
C ALA A 442 -0.38 -7.85 17.71
N THR A 443 0.35 -8.95 17.92
CA THR A 443 0.15 -10.17 17.13
C THR A 443 0.07 -11.41 18.00
N ASN A 444 -0.70 -12.41 17.52
CA ASN A 444 -0.79 -13.73 18.13
C ASN A 444 -0.53 -14.79 17.06
N ASP A 445 0.40 -15.70 17.31
CA ASP A 445 0.67 -16.83 16.42
C ASP A 445 -0.48 -17.84 16.51
N ILE A 446 -1.21 -18.01 15.41
CA ILE A 446 -2.33 -18.95 15.24
C ILE A 446 -2.00 -20.01 14.18
N THR A 447 -0.72 -20.22 13.89
CA THR A 447 -0.27 -21.04 12.75
C THR A 447 -0.82 -22.46 12.86
N GLN A 448 -0.63 -23.13 13.99
CA GLN A 448 -1.08 -24.52 14.14
C GLN A 448 -2.61 -24.64 14.15
N ASP A 449 -3.31 -23.67 14.73
CA ASP A 449 -4.77 -23.60 14.77
C ASP A 449 -5.35 -23.54 13.36
N VAL A 450 -4.85 -22.64 12.51
CA VAL A 450 -5.33 -22.50 11.12
C VAL A 450 -4.92 -23.70 10.27
N LEU A 451 -3.67 -24.18 10.39
CA LEU A 451 -3.23 -25.34 9.59
C LEU A 451 -3.93 -26.64 10.00
N SER A 452 -4.47 -26.75 11.22
CA SER A 452 -5.26 -27.92 11.67
C SER A 452 -6.52 -28.17 10.84
N LEU A 453 -7.08 -27.11 10.25
CA LEU A 453 -8.23 -27.19 9.35
C LEU A 453 -7.88 -27.91 8.03
N GLY A 454 -6.60 -27.86 7.64
CA GLY A 454 -6.04 -28.54 6.50
C GLY A 454 -5.31 -27.59 5.55
N VAL A 455 -4.43 -28.20 4.74
CA VAL A 455 -3.57 -27.52 3.75
C VAL A 455 -3.72 -28.07 2.33
N THR A 456 -4.69 -28.96 2.13
CA THR A 456 -4.93 -29.66 0.86
C THR A 456 -6.32 -29.32 0.35
N GLU A 457 -6.49 -29.26 -0.97
CA GLU A 457 -7.81 -29.16 -1.61
C GLU A 457 -8.60 -30.46 -1.45
N ALA A 458 -9.82 -30.37 -0.89
CA ALA A 458 -10.72 -31.51 -0.67
C ALA A 458 -10.92 -32.35 -1.94
N ALA A 459 -11.15 -33.66 -1.76
CA ALA A 459 -11.37 -34.56 -2.89
C ALA A 459 -12.62 -34.14 -3.68
N PRO A 460 -12.59 -34.15 -5.02
CA PRO A 460 -13.80 -33.91 -5.80
C PRO A 460 -14.80 -35.07 -5.59
N SER A 461 -16.06 -34.74 -5.34
CA SER A 461 -17.15 -35.70 -5.10
C SER A 461 -17.66 -36.32 -6.40
N LEU A 462 -17.10 -37.44 -6.85
CA LEU A 462 -17.34 -37.97 -8.19
C LEU A 462 -17.52 -39.51 -8.20
N SER A 463 -18.38 -40.03 -9.09
CA SER A 463 -18.72 -41.47 -9.14
C SER A 463 -17.67 -42.35 -9.83
N ASN A 464 -16.86 -41.80 -10.75
CA ASN A 464 -15.86 -42.54 -11.55
C ASN A 464 -14.40 -42.20 -11.19
N PHE A 465 -14.21 -41.45 -10.10
CA PHE A 465 -12.92 -41.07 -9.57
C PHE A 465 -12.98 -41.14 -8.06
N TYR A 466 -12.16 -42.01 -7.48
CA TYR A 466 -12.07 -42.16 -6.03
C TYR A 466 -10.60 -42.31 -5.66
N ILE A 467 -10.18 -41.55 -4.65
CA ILE A 467 -8.88 -41.65 -4.02
C ILE A 467 -9.05 -42.34 -2.68
N ASP A 468 -8.32 -43.44 -2.47
CA ASP A 468 -8.47 -44.25 -1.27
C ASP A 468 -8.12 -43.49 0.01
N GLY A 469 -9.05 -43.46 0.96
CA GLY A 469 -8.94 -42.69 2.20
C GLY A 469 -9.01 -41.17 2.03
N TYR A 470 -9.30 -40.67 0.83
CA TYR A 470 -9.40 -39.24 0.53
C TYR A 470 -10.75 -38.93 -0.14
N THR A 471 -11.73 -38.62 0.71
CA THR A 471 -13.14 -38.49 0.30
C THR A 471 -13.59 -37.03 0.35
N SER A 472 -14.82 -36.76 -0.06
CA SER A 472 -15.41 -35.42 0.01
C SER A 472 -15.59 -34.88 1.43
N SER A 473 -15.27 -35.64 2.48
CA SER A 473 -15.18 -35.16 3.87
C SER A 473 -13.75 -34.84 4.32
N THR A 474 -12.73 -35.34 3.62
CA THR A 474 -11.31 -35.11 3.95
C THR A 474 -10.88 -33.74 3.43
N ASP A 475 -10.15 -32.97 4.25
CA ASP A 475 -9.65 -31.63 3.91
C ASP A 475 -10.73 -30.60 3.51
N THR A 476 -11.97 -30.84 3.94
CA THR A 476 -13.12 -29.95 3.70
C THR A 476 -13.08 -28.64 4.47
N ARG A 477 -12.20 -28.54 5.47
CA ARG A 477 -12.08 -27.38 6.35
C ARG A 477 -10.93 -26.46 5.95
N SER A 478 -10.05 -26.88 5.05
CA SER A 478 -8.85 -26.13 4.62
C SER A 478 -9.21 -24.69 4.24
N VAL A 479 -8.57 -23.74 4.92
CA VAL A 479 -8.66 -22.30 4.60
C VAL A 479 -7.51 -21.90 3.69
N ILE A 480 -6.31 -22.36 4.02
CA ILE A 480 -5.08 -22.13 3.27
C ILE A 480 -4.76 -23.44 2.56
N LYS A 481 -4.72 -23.45 1.23
CA LYS A 481 -4.39 -24.64 0.44
C LYS A 481 -3.03 -24.45 -0.22
N LEU A 482 -2.12 -25.36 0.07
CA LEU A 482 -0.74 -25.38 -0.44
C LEU A 482 -0.50 -26.53 -1.41
N GLN A 483 -1.34 -27.56 -1.40
CA GLN A 483 -1.21 -28.72 -2.27
C GLN A 483 -2.56 -29.22 -2.78
N ARG A 484 -2.54 -29.94 -3.91
CA ARG A 484 -3.72 -30.60 -4.49
C ARG A 484 -3.36 -31.97 -5.06
N PHE A 485 -4.34 -32.86 -5.13
CA PHE A 485 -4.20 -34.12 -5.87
C PHE A 485 -4.64 -34.01 -7.33
N THR A 486 -5.49 -33.05 -7.66
CA THR A 486 -5.99 -32.84 -9.02
C THR A 486 -6.16 -31.34 -9.30
N ILE A 487 -5.91 -30.91 -10.53
CA ILE A 487 -6.28 -29.58 -11.03
C ILE A 487 -7.36 -29.74 -12.12
N PRO A 488 -8.52 -29.04 -12.02
CA PRO A 488 -9.47 -28.97 -13.11
C PRO A 488 -8.92 -28.08 -14.23
N GLY A 489 -9.14 -28.47 -15.49
CA GLY A 489 -8.69 -27.69 -16.63
C GLY A 489 -8.52 -28.52 -17.89
N PRO A 490 -8.08 -27.90 -19.00
CA PRO A 490 -7.75 -28.63 -20.23
C PRO A 490 -6.69 -29.70 -19.94
N SER A 491 -6.76 -30.81 -20.68
CA SER A 491 -5.79 -31.89 -20.58
C SER A 491 -4.41 -31.39 -21.03
N PHE A 492 -3.40 -31.48 -20.17
CA PHE A 492 -2.02 -31.27 -20.59
C PHE A 492 -1.50 -32.54 -21.29
N THR A 493 -0.96 -32.40 -22.49
CA THR A 493 -0.26 -33.47 -23.19
C THR A 493 1.21 -33.40 -22.82
N SER A 494 1.71 -34.37 -22.04
CA SER A 494 3.14 -34.51 -21.77
C SER A 494 3.74 -35.64 -22.63
N THR A 495 4.94 -35.42 -23.14
CA THR A 495 5.77 -36.44 -23.83
C THR A 495 6.29 -37.51 -22.87
N GLY A 496 6.18 -37.30 -21.56
CA GLY A 496 6.47 -38.29 -20.50
C GLY A 496 5.21 -38.75 -19.74
N ASN A 497 5.29 -39.90 -19.06
CA ASN A 497 4.19 -40.50 -18.29
C ASN A 497 3.91 -39.80 -16.94
N TYR A 498 4.43 -38.58 -16.73
CA TYR A 498 4.40 -37.84 -15.46
C TYR A 498 2.99 -37.38 -15.05
N VAL A 499 2.17 -37.10 -16.05
CA VAL A 499 0.85 -36.51 -15.89
C VAL A 499 -0.16 -37.39 -16.58
N THR A 500 -1.31 -37.60 -15.93
CA THR A 500 -2.44 -38.28 -16.53
C THR A 500 -3.66 -37.38 -16.41
N ASN A 501 -4.47 -37.35 -17.45
CA ASN A 501 -5.73 -36.63 -17.46
C ASN A 501 -6.91 -37.60 -17.49
N PHE A 502 -8.02 -37.17 -16.90
CA PHE A 502 -9.30 -37.87 -16.95
C PHE A 502 -10.41 -36.84 -17.02
N SER A 503 -11.51 -37.18 -17.68
CA SER A 503 -12.67 -36.29 -17.78
C SER A 503 -13.76 -36.72 -16.80
N VAL A 504 -14.33 -35.76 -16.09
CA VAL A 504 -15.45 -35.95 -15.18
C VAL A 504 -16.51 -34.93 -15.49
N ASN A 505 -17.75 -35.37 -15.74
CA ASN A 505 -18.86 -34.48 -16.11
C ASN A 505 -18.47 -33.49 -17.23
N SER A 506 -17.70 -33.96 -18.22
CA SER A 506 -17.14 -33.17 -19.32
C SER A 506 -16.08 -32.12 -18.93
N GLN A 507 -15.61 -32.10 -17.68
CA GLN A 507 -14.48 -31.30 -17.22
C GLN A 507 -13.23 -32.20 -17.14
N SER A 508 -12.16 -31.82 -17.82
CA SER A 508 -10.88 -32.52 -17.69
C SER A 508 -10.21 -32.17 -16.36
N HIS A 509 -9.56 -33.15 -15.76
CA HIS A 509 -8.75 -33.03 -14.55
C HIS A 509 -7.39 -33.64 -14.79
N THR A 510 -6.38 -33.01 -14.23
CA THR A 510 -4.96 -33.38 -14.34
C THR A 510 -4.43 -33.78 -12.97
N PHE A 511 -3.64 -34.85 -12.89
CA PHE A 511 -2.95 -35.27 -11.67
C PHE A 511 -1.57 -35.83 -11.96
N VAL A 512 -0.72 -35.85 -10.92
CA VAL A 512 0.64 -36.42 -10.97
C VAL A 512 0.58 -37.90 -10.66
N THR A 513 0.94 -38.72 -11.65
CA THR A 513 1.03 -40.17 -11.50
C THR A 513 2.44 -40.54 -11.05
N LYS A 514 2.58 -41.18 -9.90
CA LYS A 514 3.87 -41.75 -9.48
C LYS A 514 4.04 -43.17 -10.01
N TYR A 515 3.04 -44.03 -9.84
CA TYR A 515 3.04 -45.40 -10.39
C TYR A 515 1.67 -45.78 -10.95
N GLN A 516 1.66 -46.66 -11.95
CA GLN A 516 0.44 -47.38 -12.33
C GLN A 516 0.48 -48.78 -11.72
N CYS A 517 -0.53 -49.11 -10.92
CA CYS A 517 -0.61 -50.37 -10.18
C CYS A 517 -1.48 -51.40 -10.93
N THR A 518 -1.22 -52.68 -10.69
CA THR A 518 -1.89 -53.81 -11.37
C THR A 518 -3.05 -54.40 -10.58
N VAL A 519 -3.30 -53.90 -9.37
CA VAL A 519 -4.31 -54.41 -8.43
C VAL A 519 -5.14 -53.26 -7.85
N LEU A 520 -6.21 -53.60 -7.12
CA LEU A 520 -7.02 -52.63 -6.39
C LEU A 520 -6.27 -52.01 -5.20
N PRO A 521 -6.60 -50.77 -4.79
CA PRO A 521 -5.96 -50.08 -3.66
C PRO A 521 -5.80 -50.93 -2.40
N ASN A 522 -6.88 -51.60 -1.98
CA ASN A 522 -6.93 -52.43 -0.77
C ASN A 522 -6.03 -53.69 -0.79
N ALA A 523 -5.40 -54.02 -1.93
CA ALA A 523 -4.47 -55.14 -2.07
C ALA A 523 -3.00 -54.69 -2.01
N ILE A 524 -2.74 -53.39 -1.84
CA ILE A 524 -1.40 -52.80 -1.82
C ILE A 524 -0.99 -52.56 -0.35
N SER A 525 0.25 -52.88 -0.04
CA SER A 525 0.86 -52.72 1.28
C SER A 525 2.35 -52.43 1.12
N LYS A 526 3.00 -51.92 2.17
CA LYS A 526 4.46 -51.70 2.20
C LYS A 526 5.26 -52.92 1.74
N ALA A 527 4.87 -54.13 2.17
CA ALA A 527 5.61 -55.36 1.89
C ALA A 527 5.50 -55.83 0.43
N ASN A 528 4.45 -55.46 -0.29
CA ASN A 528 4.20 -55.93 -1.67
C ASN A 528 4.20 -54.80 -2.71
N PHE A 529 4.45 -53.55 -2.31
CA PHE A 529 4.34 -52.35 -3.15
C PHE A 529 5.07 -52.49 -4.50
N SER A 530 6.35 -52.85 -4.50
CA SER A 530 7.16 -52.98 -5.73
C SER A 530 6.65 -54.05 -6.70
N SER A 531 5.98 -55.10 -6.19
CA SER A 531 5.40 -56.16 -7.01
C SER A 531 4.02 -55.79 -7.59
N LYS A 532 3.29 -54.91 -6.92
CA LYS A 532 1.92 -54.50 -7.27
C LYS A 532 1.87 -53.17 -8.03
N CYS A 533 2.86 -52.31 -7.82
CA CYS A 533 3.09 -51.03 -8.47
C CYS A 533 4.54 -51.02 -9.01
N PRO A 534 4.80 -51.59 -10.21
CA PRO A 534 6.15 -51.78 -10.73
C PRO A 534 6.90 -50.45 -10.96
N THR A 535 8.18 -50.40 -10.60
CA THR A 535 9.05 -49.22 -10.75
C THR A 535 9.37 -48.86 -12.20
N THR A 536 9.16 -49.78 -13.15
CA THR A 536 9.21 -49.48 -14.59
C THR A 536 8.13 -48.50 -15.05
N ARG A 537 7.16 -48.20 -14.17
CA ARG A 537 6.14 -47.16 -14.37
C ARG A 537 6.30 -45.99 -13.38
N ASN A 538 7.51 -45.81 -12.81
CA ASN A 538 7.84 -44.66 -11.98
C ASN A 538 7.95 -43.40 -12.85
N SER A 539 7.07 -42.44 -12.63
CA SER A 539 7.06 -41.17 -13.36
C SER A 539 7.36 -40.00 -12.42
N PHE A 540 8.46 -40.11 -11.68
CA PHE A 540 9.00 -38.97 -10.92
C PHE A 540 9.82 -38.06 -11.84
N ALA A 541 9.47 -36.78 -11.86
CA ALA A 541 10.32 -35.73 -12.43
C ALA A 541 10.88 -34.89 -11.29
N ALA A 542 12.20 -34.70 -11.27
CA ALA A 542 12.83 -33.72 -10.41
C ALA A 542 12.79 -32.33 -11.09
N PRO A 543 12.79 -31.23 -10.32
CA PRO A 543 13.05 -29.91 -10.87
C PRO A 543 14.39 -29.89 -11.60
N PHE A 544 14.47 -29.25 -12.77
CA PHE A 544 15.71 -28.98 -13.51
C PHE A 544 16.14 -27.53 -13.23
N PRO A 545 17.45 -27.18 -13.14
CA PRO A 545 18.64 -28.00 -13.42
C PRO A 545 19.17 -28.83 -12.24
N ASP A 546 18.58 -28.72 -11.05
CA ASP A 546 19.23 -29.21 -9.84
C ASP A 546 19.17 -30.74 -9.66
N THR A 547 20.33 -31.39 -9.87
CA THR A 547 20.56 -32.79 -9.54
C THR A 547 20.57 -33.09 -8.03
N MET A 548 20.51 -32.09 -7.14
CA MET A 548 20.48 -32.27 -5.69
C MET A 548 19.08 -32.54 -5.13
N ALA A 549 18.01 -32.06 -5.77
CA ALA A 549 16.64 -32.48 -5.46
C ALA A 549 16.46 -34.01 -5.60
N ILE A 550 17.31 -34.67 -6.39
CA ILE A 550 17.19 -36.09 -6.75
C ILE A 550 17.57 -37.04 -5.60
N SER A 551 18.46 -36.68 -4.67
CA SER A 551 18.95 -37.67 -3.68
C SER A 551 18.01 -37.88 -2.47
N THR A 552 17.39 -36.81 -1.97
CA THR A 552 16.53 -36.83 -0.77
C THR A 552 15.04 -36.81 -1.06
N ALA A 553 14.58 -36.23 -2.18
CA ALA A 553 13.14 -36.08 -2.45
C ALA A 553 12.52 -37.33 -3.10
N SER A 554 13.22 -37.94 -4.09
CA SER A 554 12.71 -39.08 -4.84
C SER A 554 12.55 -40.35 -3.98
N THR A 555 13.41 -40.52 -2.96
CA THR A 555 13.45 -41.66 -2.03
C THR A 555 12.51 -41.50 -0.83
N LYS A 556 11.95 -40.29 -0.63
CA LYS A 556 11.10 -39.97 0.53
C LYS A 556 9.62 -39.86 0.18
N GLU A 557 9.26 -39.59 -1.07
CA GLU A 557 7.87 -39.41 -1.47
C GLU A 557 7.01 -40.69 -1.38
N ASP A 558 7.61 -41.86 -1.61
CA ASP A 558 7.01 -43.18 -1.45
C ASP A 558 7.32 -43.83 -0.09
N SER A 559 7.79 -43.04 0.88
CA SER A 559 8.02 -43.51 2.24
C SER A 559 6.71 -43.90 2.94
N PHE A 560 6.80 -44.97 3.72
CA PHE A 560 5.71 -45.51 4.54
C PHE A 560 6.01 -45.26 6.01
N ALA A 561 4.97 -44.95 6.79
CA ALA A 561 5.09 -44.81 8.23
C ALA A 561 5.74 -46.06 8.89
N SER A 562 6.40 -45.89 10.04
CA SER A 562 7.11 -46.98 10.72
C SER A 562 6.16 -48.12 11.12
N GLY A 563 6.41 -49.33 10.61
CA GLY A 563 5.60 -50.54 10.84
C GLY A 563 5.59 -51.50 9.64
N THR A 564 5.29 -52.79 9.87
CA THR A 564 5.20 -53.83 8.82
C THR A 564 3.99 -53.63 7.88
N TYR A 565 2.97 -52.90 8.35
CA TYR A 565 1.74 -52.55 7.62
C TYR A 565 1.51 -51.03 7.52
N GLY A 566 2.58 -50.22 7.57
CA GLY A 566 2.43 -48.77 7.49
C GLY A 566 1.74 -48.34 6.20
N GLU A 567 0.88 -47.32 6.29
CA GLU A 567 0.31 -46.63 5.13
C GLU A 567 1.37 -45.69 4.51
N PRO A 568 1.27 -45.39 3.19
CA PRO A 568 2.13 -44.39 2.58
C PRO A 568 1.86 -43.01 3.20
N ILE A 569 2.92 -42.22 3.37
CA ILE A 569 2.82 -40.91 4.05
C ILE A 569 2.15 -39.88 3.14
N HIS A 570 2.65 -39.72 1.91
CA HIS A 570 2.12 -38.75 0.94
C HIS A 570 1.33 -39.40 -0.21
N LEU A 571 1.67 -40.65 -0.53
CA LEU A 571 1.11 -41.36 -1.67
C LEU A 571 -0.33 -41.83 -1.37
N LYS A 572 -1.23 -41.64 -2.33
CA LYS A 572 -2.61 -42.12 -2.29
C LYS A 572 -2.91 -42.96 -3.53
N TYR A 573 -3.92 -43.81 -3.44
CA TYR A 573 -4.31 -44.69 -4.55
C TYR A 573 -5.61 -44.23 -5.20
N ALA A 574 -5.53 -43.72 -6.42
CA ALA A 574 -6.68 -43.31 -7.21
C ALA A 574 -7.15 -44.43 -8.13
N ARG A 575 -8.47 -44.66 -8.20
CA ARG A 575 -9.08 -45.58 -9.15
C ARG A 575 -9.82 -44.78 -10.22
N ILE A 576 -9.39 -44.95 -11.47
CA ILE A 576 -9.86 -44.16 -12.63
C ILE A 576 -10.18 -45.12 -13.76
N ASN A 577 -11.44 -45.14 -14.21
CA ASN A 577 -11.90 -46.01 -15.31
C ASN A 577 -11.44 -47.47 -15.16
N GLY A 578 -11.45 -47.98 -13.92
CA GLY A 578 -11.05 -49.35 -13.59
C GLY A 578 -9.54 -49.59 -13.38
N THR A 579 -8.68 -48.60 -13.67
CA THR A 579 -7.23 -48.68 -13.43
C THR A 579 -6.84 -48.03 -12.11
N THR A 580 -5.87 -48.60 -11.40
CA THR A 580 -5.33 -48.05 -10.16
C THR A 580 -4.04 -47.29 -10.43
N TYR A 581 -3.97 -46.05 -9.95
CA TYR A 581 -2.79 -45.19 -9.99
C TYR A 581 -2.37 -44.84 -8.58
N ALA A 582 -1.08 -44.94 -8.29
CA ALA A 582 -0.48 -44.30 -7.14
C ALA A 582 -0.20 -42.84 -7.53
N ILE A 583 -0.86 -41.92 -6.83
CA ILE A 583 -0.80 -40.48 -7.05
C ILE A 583 -0.24 -39.80 -5.81
N VAL A 584 0.27 -38.58 -5.99
CA VAL A 584 0.88 -37.77 -4.94
C VAL A 584 0.32 -36.36 -5.02
N PRO A 585 0.16 -35.67 -3.89
CA PRO A 585 -0.23 -34.28 -3.94
C PRO A 585 0.97 -33.45 -4.41
N PHE A 586 0.67 -32.39 -5.15
CA PHE A 586 1.65 -31.48 -5.73
C PHE A 586 1.30 -30.04 -5.33
N PRO A 587 2.32 -29.16 -5.23
CA PRO A 587 2.10 -27.77 -4.89
C PRO A 587 1.32 -27.02 -5.97
N ILE A 588 0.70 -25.93 -5.57
CA ILE A 588 0.04 -25.02 -6.49
C ILE A 588 1.08 -24.00 -6.95
N GLU A 589 1.44 -24.05 -8.23
CA GLU A 589 2.45 -23.20 -8.82
C GLU A 589 1.89 -22.54 -10.09
N MET A 590 2.37 -21.34 -10.39
CA MET A 590 2.18 -20.64 -11.65
C MET A 590 3.53 -20.53 -12.35
N TYR A 591 3.51 -20.58 -13.68
CA TYR A 591 4.68 -20.23 -14.47
C TYR A 591 4.43 -18.90 -15.18
N ASP A 592 5.28 -17.89 -14.95
CA ASP A 592 5.27 -16.66 -15.73
C ASP A 592 6.36 -16.72 -16.80
N PRO A 593 5.97 -16.76 -18.08
CA PRO A 593 6.93 -16.82 -19.16
C PRO A 593 7.77 -15.54 -19.31
N ARG A 594 7.37 -14.40 -18.71
CA ARG A 594 8.16 -13.15 -18.76
C ARG A 594 9.31 -13.15 -17.76
N GLU A 595 9.11 -13.80 -16.61
CA GLU A 595 10.13 -13.98 -15.58
C GLU A 595 11.01 -15.21 -15.87
N GLY A 596 10.45 -16.19 -16.58
CA GLY A 596 11.16 -17.41 -16.94
C GLY A 596 11.87 -17.35 -18.29
N LEU A 597 11.31 -16.72 -19.32
CA LEU A 597 11.85 -16.74 -20.69
C LEU A 597 12.01 -15.31 -21.24
N SER A 598 13.05 -15.12 -22.06
CA SER A 598 13.21 -13.86 -22.79
C SER A 598 12.10 -13.68 -23.82
N ASN A 599 11.26 -12.64 -23.65
CA ASN A 599 10.27 -12.17 -24.63
C ASN A 599 9.34 -13.25 -25.22
N ASP A 600 8.98 -14.27 -24.43
CA ASP A 600 8.19 -15.41 -24.87
C ASP A 600 8.83 -16.20 -26.06
N ASP A 601 10.14 -16.09 -26.30
CA ASP A 601 10.81 -16.79 -27.40
C ASP A 601 11.18 -18.24 -27.02
N GLU A 602 10.29 -19.16 -27.36
CA GLU A 602 10.48 -20.61 -27.20
C GLU A 602 11.77 -21.14 -27.87
N SER A 603 12.27 -20.47 -28.92
CA SER A 603 13.51 -20.86 -29.60
C SER A 603 14.74 -20.61 -28.74
N ALA A 604 14.74 -19.50 -27.97
CA ALA A 604 15.80 -19.15 -27.03
C ALA A 604 15.76 -20.01 -25.75
N ALA A 605 14.55 -20.43 -25.34
CA ALA A 605 14.36 -21.39 -24.24
C ALA A 605 14.98 -22.76 -24.58
N ASN A 606 14.67 -23.28 -25.78
CA ASN A 606 15.11 -24.60 -26.22
C ASN A 606 16.63 -24.70 -26.42
N SER A 607 17.31 -23.62 -26.85
CA SER A 607 18.76 -23.61 -27.02
C SER A 607 19.52 -23.58 -25.68
N THR A 608 18.93 -22.97 -24.65
CA THR A 608 19.55 -22.78 -23.33
C THR A 608 19.24 -23.93 -22.37
N PHE A 609 17.98 -24.38 -22.31
CA PHE A 609 17.50 -25.38 -21.34
C PHE A 609 17.22 -26.76 -21.95
N GLY A 610 17.29 -26.88 -23.28
CA GLY A 610 16.92 -28.08 -24.01
C GLY A 610 15.41 -28.17 -24.31
N SER A 611 15.03 -29.09 -25.19
CA SER A 611 13.64 -29.21 -25.64
C SER A 611 12.72 -29.75 -24.54
N GLY A 612 11.63 -29.01 -24.27
CA GLY A 612 10.59 -29.41 -23.32
C GLY A 612 10.86 -29.06 -21.85
N TYR A 613 11.85 -28.19 -21.60
CA TYR A 613 12.16 -27.66 -20.26
C TYR A 613 11.93 -26.16 -20.21
N VAL A 614 11.50 -25.68 -19.05
CA VAL A 614 11.40 -24.26 -18.72
C VAL A 614 12.22 -23.99 -17.46
N PRO A 615 12.87 -22.82 -17.33
CA PRO A 615 13.66 -22.48 -16.16
C PRO A 615 12.82 -22.41 -14.89
N ALA A 616 13.38 -22.85 -13.77
CA ALA A 616 12.72 -22.76 -12.47
C ALA A 616 12.47 -21.31 -12.03
N ASN A 617 13.25 -20.34 -12.53
CA ASN A 617 13.07 -18.91 -12.23
C ASN A 617 11.70 -18.37 -12.66
N GLY A 618 11.04 -18.96 -13.66
CA GLY A 618 9.67 -18.57 -14.02
C GLY A 618 8.57 -19.14 -13.12
N MET A 619 8.92 -20.03 -12.18
CA MET A 619 7.95 -20.69 -11.29
C MET A 619 7.68 -19.88 -10.04
N MET A 620 6.42 -19.57 -9.78
CA MET A 620 5.95 -18.89 -8.59
C MET A 620 4.96 -19.77 -7.83
N SER A 621 5.20 -19.92 -6.53
CA SER A 621 4.26 -20.59 -5.65
C SER A 621 3.00 -19.77 -5.44
N MET A 622 1.88 -20.46 -5.45
CA MET A 622 0.58 -19.88 -5.16
C MET A 622 0.01 -20.45 -3.85
N ILE A 623 -0.69 -19.59 -3.14
CA ILE A 623 -1.48 -19.97 -1.97
C ILE A 623 -2.94 -19.75 -2.34
N ASP A 624 -3.71 -20.83 -2.34
CA ASP A 624 -5.13 -20.75 -2.59
C ASP A 624 -5.89 -20.57 -1.27
N ILE A 625 -6.78 -19.57 -1.23
CA ILE A 625 -7.57 -19.22 -0.06
C ILE A 625 -9.02 -19.58 -0.30
N ASP A 626 -9.52 -20.53 0.49
CA ASP A 626 -10.92 -20.90 0.46
C ASP A 626 -11.75 -19.89 1.23
N VAL A 627 -12.32 -18.92 0.51
CA VAL A 627 -13.12 -17.83 1.11
C VAL A 627 -14.35 -18.36 1.87
N ALA A 628 -14.91 -19.50 1.45
CA ALA A 628 -16.07 -20.08 2.13
C ALA A 628 -15.68 -20.65 3.51
N ASN A 629 -14.55 -21.35 3.59
CA ASN A 629 -14.02 -21.83 4.87
C ASN A 629 -13.41 -20.72 5.72
N LEU A 630 -12.78 -19.71 5.10
CA LEU A 630 -12.33 -18.50 5.80
C LEU A 630 -13.53 -17.83 6.49
N ARG A 631 -14.66 -17.66 5.80
CA ARG A 631 -15.89 -17.14 6.39
C ARG A 631 -16.35 -17.97 7.59
N LYS A 632 -16.30 -19.31 7.51
CA LYS A 632 -16.67 -20.19 8.64
C LYS A 632 -15.76 -19.99 9.85
N LEU A 633 -14.46 -19.83 9.63
CA LEU A 633 -13.48 -19.51 10.67
C LEU A 633 -13.80 -18.15 11.32
N LEU A 634 -13.96 -17.09 10.52
CA LEU A 634 -14.26 -15.74 11.00
C LEU A 634 -15.60 -15.65 11.74
N MET A 635 -16.61 -16.42 11.33
CA MET A 635 -17.92 -16.48 11.97
C MET A 635 -18.00 -17.44 13.16
N GLY A 636 -16.87 -18.03 13.58
CA GLY A 636 -16.79 -18.93 14.73
C GLY A 636 -17.47 -20.29 14.55
N GLN A 637 -17.72 -20.72 13.30
CA GLN A 637 -18.36 -22.02 13.04
C GLN A 637 -17.44 -23.20 13.35
N PHE A 638 -16.13 -22.96 13.45
CA PHE A 638 -15.16 -23.98 13.85
C PHE A 638 -14.83 -23.97 15.35
N ASP A 639 -15.31 -22.99 16.13
CA ASP A 639 -14.87 -22.77 17.53
C ASP A 639 -14.96 -24.03 18.41
N SER A 640 -16.03 -24.81 18.24
CA SER A 640 -16.26 -26.04 19.03
C SER A 640 -15.34 -27.20 18.67
N VAL A 641 -14.64 -27.12 17.54
CA VAL A 641 -13.80 -28.21 17.01
C VAL A 641 -12.32 -27.82 16.91
N MET A 642 -11.95 -26.56 17.14
CA MET A 642 -10.56 -26.10 17.07
C MET A 642 -9.64 -26.88 18.04
N PRO A 643 -8.38 -27.13 17.66
CA PRO A 643 -7.46 -27.97 18.43
C PRO A 643 -7.12 -27.35 19.79
N THR A 644 -6.83 -28.21 20.77
CA THR A 644 -6.23 -27.83 22.05
C THR A 644 -4.74 -28.09 22.05
N GLY A 645 -3.96 -27.33 22.83
CA GLY A 645 -2.51 -27.55 22.98
C GLY A 645 -1.64 -26.90 21.90
N THR A 646 -2.23 -26.10 21.01
CA THR A 646 -1.48 -25.21 20.11
C THR A 646 -0.78 -24.09 20.91
N PRO A 647 0.26 -23.44 20.36
CA PRO A 647 0.88 -22.27 20.99
C PRO A 647 -0.13 -21.19 21.37
N TYR A 648 -1.09 -20.90 20.49
CA TYR A 648 -2.18 -19.98 20.77
C TYR A 648 -3.01 -20.44 21.98
N ALA A 649 -3.46 -21.70 21.97
CA ALA A 649 -4.35 -22.21 23.00
C ALA A 649 -3.68 -22.25 24.38
N ASN A 650 -2.39 -22.56 24.43
CA ASN A 650 -1.60 -22.54 25.66
C ASN A 650 -1.40 -21.12 26.19
N ALA A 651 -1.16 -20.14 25.31
CA ALA A 651 -0.98 -18.74 25.69
C ALA A 651 -2.27 -18.06 26.16
N HIS A 652 -3.43 -18.46 25.64
CA HIS A 652 -4.73 -17.83 25.90
C HIS A 652 -5.67 -18.65 26.79
N GLY A 653 -5.26 -19.86 27.21
CA GLY A 653 -6.04 -20.73 28.08
C GLY A 653 -7.26 -21.40 27.42
N GLY A 654 -7.31 -21.44 26.07
CA GLY A 654 -8.40 -22.04 25.31
C GLY A 654 -8.16 -21.99 23.80
N PRO A 655 -8.86 -22.82 23.00
CA PRO A 655 -8.65 -22.89 21.54
C PRO A 655 -8.99 -21.56 20.85
N LEU A 656 -8.44 -21.35 19.65
CA LEU A 656 -8.78 -20.18 18.83
C LEU A 656 -10.29 -20.12 18.56
N GLN A 657 -10.86 -18.93 18.75
CA GLN A 657 -12.25 -18.63 18.43
C GLN A 657 -12.32 -17.60 17.31
N GLY A 658 -13.37 -17.63 16.49
CA GLY A 658 -13.59 -16.63 15.45
C GLY A 658 -13.63 -15.20 15.99
N ALA A 659 -14.18 -15.02 17.20
CA ALA A 659 -14.22 -13.72 17.89
C ALA A 659 -12.85 -13.17 18.32
N ALA A 660 -11.80 -14.01 18.34
CA ALA A 660 -10.44 -13.57 18.64
C ALA A 660 -9.69 -13.07 17.41
N ILE A 661 -10.27 -13.19 16.21
CA ILE A 661 -9.69 -12.63 14.98
C ILE A 661 -10.14 -11.17 14.88
N PRO A 662 -9.21 -10.20 15.04
CA PRO A 662 -9.58 -8.81 15.13
C PRO A 662 -10.07 -8.28 13.77
N GLU A 663 -11.01 -7.34 13.81
CA GLU A 663 -11.54 -6.66 12.63
C GLU A 663 -11.59 -5.15 12.85
N ASN A 664 -11.61 -4.39 11.75
CA ASN A 664 -11.86 -2.96 11.79
C ASN A 664 -12.71 -2.56 10.59
N SER A 665 -14.04 -2.63 10.76
CA SER A 665 -15.02 -2.46 9.68
C SER A 665 -14.83 -3.48 8.55
N GLY A 666 -14.55 -4.72 8.92
CA GLY A 666 -14.18 -5.82 8.02
C GLY A 666 -12.81 -6.42 8.34
N TRP A 667 -12.50 -7.53 7.67
CA TRP A 667 -11.25 -8.26 7.84
C TRP A 667 -10.28 -7.98 6.71
N VAL A 668 -9.02 -7.71 7.06
CA VAL A 668 -7.91 -7.69 6.10
C VAL A 668 -7.16 -9.02 6.19
N MET A 669 -6.84 -9.59 5.04
CA MET A 669 -5.96 -10.74 4.94
C MET A 669 -4.74 -10.35 4.12
N TYR A 670 -3.57 -10.35 4.75
CA TYR A 670 -2.30 -10.06 4.11
C TYR A 670 -1.51 -11.36 3.93
N VAL A 671 -1.01 -11.60 2.72
CA VAL A 671 -0.18 -12.76 2.39
C VAL A 671 1.15 -12.25 1.85
N SER A 672 2.25 -12.71 2.45
CA SER A 672 3.60 -12.44 1.98
C SER A 672 4.38 -13.75 1.88
N ASP A 673 4.74 -14.12 0.67
CA ASP A 673 5.73 -15.17 0.42
C ASP A 673 7.10 -14.51 0.21
N ARG A 674 8.09 -14.89 1.02
CA ARG A 674 9.48 -14.44 0.93
C ARG A 674 10.42 -15.62 0.77
N ARG A 675 9.95 -16.70 0.16
CA ARG A 675 10.81 -17.80 -0.28
C ARG A 675 11.46 -17.40 -1.60
N GLY A 676 12.76 -17.60 -1.70
CA GLY A 676 13.57 -17.12 -2.83
C GLY A 676 13.98 -15.65 -2.79
N ASP A 677 13.61 -14.94 -1.73
CA ASP A 677 14.07 -13.58 -1.40
C ASP A 677 15.28 -13.73 -0.46
N THR A 678 16.46 -13.95 -1.05
CA THR A 678 17.73 -14.24 -0.38
C THR A 678 18.23 -13.01 0.35
N ASP A 679 18.19 -11.85 -0.29
CA ASP A 679 18.65 -10.58 0.27
C ASP A 679 17.62 -9.94 1.24
N PHE A 680 16.40 -10.48 1.29
CA PHE A 680 15.33 -10.16 2.22
C PHE A 680 14.80 -8.72 2.14
N ASP A 681 14.80 -8.13 0.95
CA ASP A 681 14.50 -6.72 0.74
C ASP A 681 13.03 -6.42 0.40
N GLY A 682 12.25 -7.42 -0.04
CA GLY A 682 10.94 -7.14 -0.61
C GLY A 682 10.63 -7.76 -1.95
N GLN A 683 11.65 -8.19 -2.66
CA GLN A 683 11.61 -8.47 -4.08
C GLN A 683 11.99 -9.94 -4.31
N TYR A 684 11.67 -10.44 -5.49
CA TYR A 684 12.14 -11.76 -5.88
C TYR A 684 13.52 -11.60 -6.51
N ASP A 685 14.50 -12.35 -6.02
CA ASP A 685 15.89 -12.31 -6.51
C ASP A 685 16.02 -13.13 -7.81
N MET A 686 15.26 -12.77 -8.83
CA MET A 686 15.18 -13.49 -10.11
C MET A 686 15.77 -12.67 -11.26
N GLU A 687 16.80 -11.87 -10.99
CA GLU A 687 17.32 -10.93 -11.98
C GLU A 687 18.22 -11.60 -13.04
N ASP A 688 18.71 -12.83 -12.83
CA ASP A 688 19.48 -13.60 -13.84
C ASP A 688 18.55 -14.34 -14.81
N VAL A 689 17.74 -13.57 -15.56
CA VAL A 689 16.80 -14.07 -16.58
C VAL A 689 17.57 -14.69 -17.75
N PHE A 690 18.70 -14.09 -18.11
CA PHE A 690 19.72 -14.69 -18.95
C PHE A 690 20.70 -15.43 -18.03
N PRO A 691 20.80 -16.77 -18.07
CA PRO A 691 21.69 -17.52 -17.20
C PRO A 691 23.16 -17.40 -17.65
N ASP A 692 23.64 -16.17 -17.84
CA ASP A 692 24.99 -15.80 -18.25
C ASP A 692 25.79 -15.16 -17.09
N ASN A 693 25.13 -14.93 -15.94
CA ASN A 693 25.67 -14.29 -14.76
C ASN A 693 26.07 -12.81 -14.96
N VAL A 694 25.47 -12.09 -15.91
CA VAL A 694 25.79 -10.70 -16.22
C VAL A 694 24.53 -9.85 -16.09
N LEU A 695 24.57 -8.79 -15.26
CA LEU A 695 23.46 -7.85 -15.15
C LEU A 695 23.19 -7.15 -16.49
N GLN A 696 22.12 -7.56 -17.16
CA GLN A 696 21.65 -6.90 -18.36
C GLN A 696 20.73 -5.71 -18.01
N PHE A 697 20.54 -4.80 -18.97
CA PHE A 697 19.77 -3.57 -18.74
C PHE A 697 18.30 -3.83 -18.34
N ASN A 698 17.73 -4.97 -18.76
CA ASN A 698 16.37 -5.38 -18.47
C ASN A 698 16.26 -6.33 -17.26
N GLU A 699 17.37 -6.61 -16.58
CA GLU A 699 17.44 -7.52 -15.43
C GLU A 699 17.50 -6.78 -14.10
N ASP A 700 18.01 -5.55 -14.07
CA ASP A 700 18.06 -4.67 -12.89
C ASP A 700 16.69 -4.03 -12.60
N VAL A 701 15.69 -4.87 -12.30
CA VAL A 701 14.29 -4.43 -12.11
C VAL A 701 14.18 -3.50 -10.90
N ASN A 702 15.05 -3.66 -9.91
CA ASN A 702 15.09 -2.84 -8.72
C ASN A 702 16.06 -1.64 -8.77
N SER A 703 16.82 -1.51 -9.87
CA SER A 703 17.83 -0.46 -10.07
C SER A 703 18.89 -0.43 -8.96
N SER A 704 19.19 -1.58 -8.35
CA SER A 704 20.25 -1.72 -7.36
C SER A 704 21.63 -1.67 -8.01
N GLY A 705 21.72 -1.94 -9.31
CA GLY A 705 22.97 -2.09 -10.05
C GLY A 705 23.71 -3.38 -9.73
N PHE A 706 23.05 -4.32 -9.04
CA PHE A 706 23.54 -5.67 -8.77
C PHE A 706 22.65 -6.68 -9.49
N LEU A 707 23.17 -7.89 -9.67
CA LEU A 707 22.41 -9.01 -10.22
C LEU A 707 21.93 -9.87 -9.07
N ASP A 708 20.70 -9.64 -8.63
CA ASP A 708 20.12 -10.35 -7.51
C ASP A 708 19.71 -11.77 -7.92
N LYS A 709 20.31 -12.73 -7.23
CA LYS A 709 20.25 -14.15 -7.58
C LYS A 709 19.73 -14.99 -6.45
N ASP A 710 18.64 -15.68 -6.72
CA ASP A 710 18.16 -16.74 -5.88
C ASP A 710 19.01 -18.01 -6.06
N ILE A 711 19.08 -18.85 -5.02
CA ILE A 711 19.90 -20.09 -4.95
C ILE A 711 19.65 -21.07 -6.14
N TRP A 712 18.55 -20.94 -6.89
CA TRP A 712 18.31 -21.68 -8.15
C TRP A 712 19.32 -21.39 -9.26
N SER A 713 20.03 -20.27 -9.19
CA SER A 713 21.01 -19.83 -10.20
C SER A 713 22.44 -20.31 -9.91
N SER A 714 22.71 -20.97 -8.78
CA SER A 714 24.07 -21.39 -8.48
C SER A 714 24.48 -22.67 -9.25
N SER A 715 25.40 -22.46 -10.19
CA SER A 715 26.21 -23.43 -10.94
C SER A 715 25.53 -24.27 -12.03
N ASN A 716 25.62 -23.76 -13.27
CA ASN A 716 26.29 -24.52 -14.33
C ASN A 716 27.61 -23.85 -14.67
#